data_AF-A0A9X2W9E1-F1
#
_entry.id   AF-A0A9X2W9E1-F1
#
_cell.length_a   1.000
_cell.length_b   1.000
_cell.length_c   1.000
_cell.angle_alpha   90.00
_cell.angle_beta   90.00
_cell.angle_gamma   90.00
#
_symmetry.space_group_name_H-M   'P 1'
#
loop_
_entity.id
_entity.type
_entity.pdbx_description
1 polymer ?
#
loop_
_entity_poly.entity_id
_entity_poly.type
_entity_poly.pdbx_seq_one_letter_code
_entity_poly.pdbx_strand_id
1 'polypeptide(L)'
;MKICFPARKANGEQYATVDDMMQPLCQEPHGSWLAGTNNMWHGGIHITGKSAPGSLLTDEMADTAVPLQFMAGGEVVAWRINQDYLTGKYINNPLQYSSTFVLVKSICTPDPEKKDNSLDFYSLYIGLAPLSAFPEHKLYQVTDKGDGLSRREYTGKEKDGDKAPVAKDKLKAGDCVIVLREITFDLKGLTQTFGLARMLNSKSEMTGGAFWVSLDSQFVTPVGEQRAHLPAWMQQAVTQGTFDTVVKPATRLEVAAGDAVGYLAEDIAPCDLHGVEKSAFAHIEVLSTDSRMIDFLSNKAQVKSGPKYVYIHPESFIYSRSGDTFTRTKGQVQKDIHKIMLQDKCHPFKDSSGKRWFDIGDGAWVSDADVDADICQYDLDKLGFKAFEEPSTSDMTKSLHEGWIKDGFTRMAEWVRPERGIREKQVSDYYKALLRKMDSDNSGDLSGAELRHAVNYAELDVRDIAARMVVKHDSEWFGGSSHHRWRIFLKQLDPLCVSYVRKWFDDMEWMSQVEGFSSGEPVWHMHPVTFLDAIKTVESGFITLEMVLAANLGKNEPQCKEVLPYLNKYADAYGMKDKKEIAHFLSQIGHESGFVITEENLNYSGKGMRRIFGCKKGPKNYNKANDDCDLGRLRNKLWTQESTYAHHPENLANYVYADRMGNDDEASGDGYKYRGRGMIQLTGKDGYRYFTNMHNKKNPSDSQDFVASPDLVISSVEYGVESAFSFWVSKGLNVSAKNLSVYDVTFKVNGGHNGYDDRRIRFNKVAELLNINKD
;
A
#
# COMPACT_ATOMS: atom_id res chain seq x y z
N MET A 1 3.05 -9.01 5.52
CA MET A 1 3.96 -7.88 5.31
C MET A 1 3.30 -6.84 4.39
N LYS A 2 3.50 -5.53 4.63
CA LYS A 2 3.06 -4.49 3.69
C LYS A 2 3.94 -4.53 2.45
N ILE A 3 3.32 -4.51 1.27
CA ILE A 3 4.01 -4.53 -0.03
C ILE A 3 3.48 -3.39 -0.90
N CYS A 4 4.35 -2.75 -1.67
CA CYS A 4 3.97 -1.84 -2.75
C CYS A 4 4.74 -2.16 -4.03
N PHE A 5 4.33 -1.55 -5.15
CA PHE A 5 5.05 -1.67 -6.41
C PHE A 5 6.37 -0.87 -6.37
N PRO A 6 7.37 -1.23 -7.20
CA PRO A 6 8.69 -0.59 -7.17
C PRO A 6 8.67 0.85 -7.71
N ALA A 7 7.63 1.22 -8.45
CA ALA A 7 7.49 2.53 -9.08
C ALA A 7 6.08 3.08 -8.91
N ARG A 8 5.94 4.38 -9.18
CA ARG A 8 4.68 5.12 -9.18
C ARG A 8 4.49 5.80 -10.52
N LYS A 9 3.24 6.17 -10.81
CA LYS A 9 2.88 6.96 -11.99
C LYS A 9 3.54 8.35 -11.92
N ALA A 10 3.63 9.05 -13.05
CA ALA A 10 4.25 10.39 -13.13
C ALA A 10 3.65 11.43 -12.17
N ASN A 11 2.36 11.29 -11.83
CA ASN A 11 1.67 12.16 -10.88
C ASN A 11 1.91 11.78 -9.40
N GLY A 12 2.75 10.76 -9.13
CA GLY A 12 3.05 10.25 -7.80
C GLY A 12 2.01 9.28 -7.23
N GLU A 13 0.98 8.91 -7.99
CA GLU A 13 -0.01 7.91 -7.58
C GLU A 13 0.53 6.47 -7.72
N GLN A 14 0.02 5.58 -6.87
CA GLN A 14 0.32 4.15 -6.92
C GLN A 14 -0.33 3.48 -8.15
N TYR A 15 0.31 2.43 -8.66
CA TYR A 15 -0.38 1.46 -9.52
C TYR A 15 -1.41 0.70 -8.69
N ALA A 16 -2.60 0.42 -9.25
CA ALA A 16 -3.71 -0.11 -8.46
C ALA A 16 -3.72 -1.64 -8.41
N THR A 17 -3.21 -2.30 -9.45
CA THR A 17 -3.22 -3.76 -9.59
C THR A 17 -1.88 -4.28 -10.14
N VAL A 18 -1.63 -5.59 -10.01
CA VAL A 18 -0.47 -6.25 -10.63
C VAL A 18 -0.52 -6.04 -12.15
N ASP A 19 -1.70 -6.19 -12.78
CA ASP A 19 -1.86 -5.99 -14.22
C ASP A 19 -1.52 -4.56 -14.66
N ASP A 20 -1.92 -3.54 -13.88
CA ASP A 20 -1.60 -2.14 -14.15
C ASP A 20 -0.09 -1.90 -14.18
N MET A 21 0.67 -2.58 -13.30
CA MET A 21 2.13 -2.47 -13.22
C MET A 21 2.84 -3.36 -14.26
N MET A 22 2.32 -4.56 -14.51
CA MET A 22 2.90 -5.51 -15.47
C MET A 22 2.77 -5.01 -16.90
N GLN A 23 1.72 -4.27 -17.24
CA GLN A 23 1.52 -3.73 -18.59
C GLN A 23 2.71 -2.89 -19.11
N PRO A 24 3.21 -1.86 -18.38
CA PRO A 24 4.41 -1.16 -18.81
C PRO A 24 5.69 -1.99 -18.66
N LEU A 25 5.78 -2.92 -17.69
CA LEU A 25 6.95 -3.79 -17.53
C LEU A 25 7.19 -4.72 -18.72
N CYS A 26 6.12 -5.25 -19.33
CA CYS A 26 6.21 -6.06 -20.55
C CYS A 26 6.73 -5.27 -21.77
N GLN A 27 6.85 -3.93 -21.67
CA GLN A 27 7.32 -3.05 -22.74
C GLN A 27 8.75 -2.54 -22.50
N GLU A 28 9.41 -3.03 -21.45
CA GLU A 28 10.77 -2.63 -21.08
C GLU A 28 11.78 -3.08 -22.16
N PRO A 29 12.64 -2.18 -22.66
CA PRO A 29 13.50 -2.47 -23.80
C PRO A 29 14.71 -3.33 -23.46
N HIS A 30 15.15 -3.35 -22.19
CA HIS A 30 16.48 -3.87 -21.81
C HIS A 30 16.50 -5.28 -21.24
N GLY A 31 15.34 -5.85 -20.91
CA GLY A 31 15.28 -7.19 -20.33
C GLY A 31 14.02 -7.41 -19.50
N SER A 32 13.40 -8.57 -19.69
CA SER A 32 12.27 -9.02 -18.89
C SER A 32 12.72 -10.17 -17.98
N TRP A 33 11.92 -10.45 -16.96
CA TRP A 33 12.11 -11.60 -16.09
C TRP A 33 12.32 -12.90 -16.91
N LEU A 34 13.24 -13.77 -16.45
CA LEU A 34 13.78 -14.99 -17.08
C LEU A 34 14.79 -14.78 -18.22
N ALA A 35 14.64 -13.78 -19.08
CA ALA A 35 15.50 -13.64 -20.26
C ALA A 35 15.90 -12.17 -20.55
N GLY A 36 17.20 -11.89 -20.46
CA GLY A 36 17.78 -10.58 -20.80
C GLY A 36 17.93 -10.39 -22.31
N THR A 37 18.11 -9.16 -22.79
CA THR A 37 18.35 -8.86 -24.23
C THR A 37 19.60 -9.54 -24.79
N ASN A 38 20.54 -9.87 -23.91
CA ASN A 38 21.74 -10.66 -24.18
C ASN A 38 21.48 -12.17 -24.42
N ASN A 39 20.21 -12.61 -24.41
CA ASN A 39 19.80 -14.01 -24.55
C ASN A 39 20.32 -14.94 -23.43
N MET A 40 20.56 -14.41 -22.23
CA MET A 40 20.95 -15.18 -21.04
C MET A 40 19.91 -15.03 -19.92
N TRP A 41 20.04 -15.86 -18.87
CA TRP A 41 19.28 -15.71 -17.63
C TRP A 41 19.26 -14.27 -17.12
N HIS A 42 18.11 -13.85 -16.60
CA HIS A 42 17.90 -12.53 -16.04
C HIS A 42 17.04 -12.64 -14.78
N GLY A 43 17.67 -12.43 -13.62
CA GLY A 43 17.10 -12.66 -12.29
C GLY A 43 16.15 -11.56 -11.79
N GLY A 44 15.83 -10.58 -12.64
CA GLY A 44 15.11 -9.39 -12.21
C GLY A 44 14.23 -8.76 -13.28
N ILE A 45 13.89 -7.50 -13.03
CA ILE A 45 13.17 -6.63 -13.95
C ILE A 45 13.95 -5.32 -14.13
N HIS A 46 13.86 -4.75 -15.32
CA HIS A 46 14.28 -3.38 -15.55
C HIS A 46 13.12 -2.41 -15.35
N ILE A 47 13.43 -1.27 -14.75
CA ILE A 47 12.54 -0.12 -14.64
C ILE A 47 13.15 1.02 -15.44
N THR A 48 12.48 1.48 -16.48
CA THR A 48 12.89 2.69 -17.25
C THR A 48 11.86 3.81 -17.09
N GLY A 49 12.04 4.91 -17.82
CA GLY A 49 11.02 5.94 -17.99
C GLY A 49 9.69 5.44 -18.59
N LYS A 50 9.61 4.21 -19.12
CA LYS A 50 8.34 3.62 -19.57
C LYS A 50 7.46 3.16 -18.40
N SER A 51 8.02 2.40 -17.46
CA SER A 51 7.30 1.94 -16.25
C SER A 51 7.39 2.91 -15.08
N ALA A 52 8.35 3.83 -15.07
CA ALA A 52 8.53 4.83 -14.03
C ALA A 52 8.86 6.22 -14.63
N PRO A 53 7.95 6.84 -15.40
CA PRO A 53 8.22 8.09 -16.11
C PRO A 53 8.62 9.26 -15.20
N GLY A 54 8.18 9.25 -13.93
CA GLY A 54 8.56 10.27 -12.95
C GLY A 54 9.91 10.02 -12.27
N SER A 55 10.56 8.86 -12.47
CA SER A 55 11.77 8.47 -11.73
C SER A 55 13.07 8.91 -12.37
N LEU A 56 13.01 9.81 -13.35
CA LEU A 56 14.16 10.55 -13.85
C LEU A 56 14.37 11.80 -13.01
N LEU A 57 15.61 12.00 -12.57
CA LEU A 57 16.00 13.20 -11.84
C LEU A 57 16.78 14.11 -12.78
N THR A 58 16.10 15.14 -13.28
CA THR A 58 16.69 16.23 -14.08
C THR A 58 16.32 17.56 -13.45
N ASP A 59 17.05 18.62 -13.77
CA ASP A 59 16.75 19.98 -13.28
C ASP A 59 15.31 20.43 -13.64
N GLU A 60 14.83 20.01 -14.81
CA GLU A 60 13.47 20.29 -15.31
C GLU A 60 12.39 19.51 -14.55
N MET A 61 12.74 18.34 -14.02
CA MET A 61 11.83 17.45 -13.31
C MET A 61 11.94 17.56 -11.80
N ALA A 62 12.84 18.40 -11.25
CA ALA A 62 13.13 18.46 -9.82
C ALA A 62 11.87 18.64 -8.95
N ASP A 63 10.84 19.37 -9.38
CA ASP A 63 9.61 19.52 -8.58
C ASP A 63 8.57 18.41 -8.77
N THR A 64 8.69 17.62 -9.82
CA THR A 64 7.74 16.55 -10.19
C THR A 64 8.33 15.14 -10.09
N ALA A 65 9.64 15.03 -9.83
CA ALA A 65 10.36 13.77 -9.79
C ALA A 65 9.83 12.86 -8.67
N VAL A 66 9.51 11.62 -9.04
CA VAL A 66 8.94 10.59 -8.18
C VAL A 66 9.96 9.47 -8.03
N PRO A 67 10.53 9.22 -6.83
CA PRO A 67 11.53 8.18 -6.67
C PRO A 67 10.90 6.79 -6.81
N LEU A 68 11.76 5.81 -7.16
CA LEU A 68 11.47 4.39 -6.94
C LEU A 68 11.24 4.10 -5.47
N GLN A 69 10.56 2.99 -5.17
CA GLN A 69 10.11 2.66 -3.83
C GLN A 69 10.61 1.30 -3.35
N PHE A 70 10.89 1.19 -2.05
CA PHE A 70 11.12 -0.10 -1.42
C PHE A 70 9.81 -0.87 -1.48
N MET A 71 9.81 -2.04 -2.11
CA MET A 71 8.61 -2.85 -2.32
C MET A 71 8.18 -3.52 -1.02
N ALA A 72 9.13 -3.83 -0.15
CA ALA A 72 8.93 -4.43 1.16
C ALA A 72 9.73 -3.67 2.21
N GLY A 73 9.23 -3.66 3.45
CA GLY A 73 9.99 -3.15 4.59
C GLY A 73 10.98 -4.19 5.12
N GLY A 74 12.14 -3.73 5.58
CA GLY A 74 13.22 -4.60 6.03
C GLY A 74 14.43 -3.83 6.53
N GLU A 75 15.54 -4.54 6.69
CA GLU A 75 16.83 -3.99 7.09
C GLU A 75 17.73 -3.82 5.88
N VAL A 76 18.29 -2.64 5.68
CA VAL A 76 19.37 -2.43 4.71
C VAL A 76 20.59 -3.20 5.21
N VAL A 77 21.11 -4.13 4.41
CA VAL A 77 22.23 -5.01 4.79
C VAL A 77 23.51 -4.74 3.99
N ALA A 78 23.40 -4.08 2.84
CA ALA A 78 24.54 -3.60 2.08
C ALA A 78 24.12 -2.46 1.13
N TRP A 79 25.06 -1.60 0.78
CA TRP A 79 24.90 -0.65 -0.32
C TRP A 79 26.23 -0.35 -1.00
N ARG A 80 26.15 0.31 -2.14
CA ARG A 80 27.23 1.09 -2.74
C ARG A 80 26.64 2.40 -3.22
N ILE A 81 27.27 3.52 -2.90
CA ILE A 81 26.95 4.82 -3.50
C ILE A 81 28.14 5.24 -4.33
N ASN A 82 27.96 5.34 -5.64
CA ASN A 82 28.96 5.96 -6.47
C ASN A 82 28.96 7.48 -6.24
N GLN A 83 30.14 8.06 -6.07
CA GLN A 83 30.26 9.50 -5.95
C GLN A 83 29.88 10.18 -7.28
N ASP A 84 30.44 9.64 -8.36
CA ASP A 84 30.19 10.06 -9.73
C ASP A 84 29.75 8.89 -10.61
N TYR A 85 29.22 9.19 -11.79
CA TYR A 85 29.03 8.14 -12.79
C TYR A 85 30.35 7.44 -13.11
N LEU A 86 30.30 6.11 -13.17
CA LEU A 86 31.41 5.31 -13.67
C LEU A 86 31.52 5.52 -15.18
N THR A 87 32.75 5.60 -15.67
CA THR A 87 33.02 5.84 -17.08
C THR A 87 33.75 4.67 -17.73
N GLY A 88 33.53 4.55 -19.04
CA GLY A 88 34.20 3.60 -19.91
C GLY A 88 34.49 4.23 -21.27
N LYS A 89 35.16 3.49 -22.14
CA LYS A 89 35.37 3.90 -23.53
C LYS A 89 34.99 2.77 -24.46
N TYR A 90 34.26 3.10 -25.51
CA TYR A 90 34.00 2.22 -26.64
C TYR A 90 34.37 2.93 -27.92
N ILE A 91 35.46 2.49 -28.55
CA ILE A 91 36.08 3.17 -29.69
C ILE A 91 36.41 4.63 -29.31
N ASN A 92 35.68 5.61 -29.85
CA ASN A 92 35.81 7.05 -29.55
C ASN A 92 34.63 7.61 -28.74
N ASN A 93 33.66 6.76 -28.39
CA ASN A 93 32.46 7.18 -27.66
C ASN A 93 32.70 7.02 -26.14
N PRO A 94 32.41 8.06 -25.34
CA PRO A 94 32.39 7.91 -23.90
C PRO A 94 31.20 7.05 -23.48
N LEU A 95 31.44 6.14 -22.53
CA LEU A 95 30.41 5.35 -21.86
C LEU A 95 30.22 5.85 -20.43
N GLN A 96 29.03 5.65 -19.89
CA GLN A 96 28.64 6.13 -18.57
C GLN A 96 27.64 5.16 -17.95
N TYR A 97 27.77 4.84 -16.67
CA TYR A 97 26.86 3.94 -15.95
C TYR A 97 26.99 4.12 -14.44
N SER A 98 26.10 3.50 -13.66
CA SER A 98 26.15 3.52 -12.20
C SER A 98 26.09 2.10 -11.63
N SER A 99 26.98 1.81 -10.69
CA SER A 99 26.95 0.60 -9.85
C SER A 99 26.31 0.87 -8.48
N THR A 100 25.69 2.04 -8.29
CA THR A 100 25.01 2.39 -7.03
C THR A 100 23.88 1.40 -6.79
N PHE A 101 23.89 0.78 -5.62
CA PHE A 101 22.87 -0.18 -5.23
C PHE A 101 22.53 -0.11 -3.74
N VAL A 102 21.38 -0.65 -3.40
CA VAL A 102 21.00 -0.99 -2.03
C VAL A 102 20.39 -2.39 -1.98
N LEU A 103 20.74 -3.13 -0.93
CA LEU A 103 20.24 -4.47 -0.65
C LEU A 103 19.49 -4.46 0.68
N VAL A 104 18.22 -4.89 0.65
CA VAL A 104 17.35 -4.91 1.83
C VAL A 104 16.96 -6.34 2.15
N LYS A 105 17.26 -6.81 3.37
CA LYS A 105 16.79 -8.08 3.91
C LYS A 105 15.40 -7.91 4.54
N SER A 106 14.46 -8.73 4.09
CA SER A 106 13.07 -8.77 4.56
C SER A 106 12.73 -10.17 5.07
N ILE A 107 11.79 -10.25 6.03
CA ILE A 107 11.31 -11.52 6.58
C ILE A 107 9.79 -11.58 6.45
N CYS A 108 9.29 -12.51 5.64
CA CYS A 108 7.87 -12.84 5.60
C CYS A 108 7.57 -13.93 6.62
N THR A 109 6.78 -13.64 7.65
CA THR A 109 6.27 -14.64 8.61
C THR A 109 4.74 -14.62 8.56
N PRO A 110 4.12 -15.47 7.71
CA PRO A 110 2.66 -15.50 7.50
C PRO A 110 1.82 -15.74 8.77
N ASP A 111 2.37 -16.51 9.71
CA ASP A 111 1.76 -16.84 10.99
C ASP A 111 2.87 -16.85 12.07
N PRO A 112 2.82 -15.94 13.06
CA PRO A 112 3.84 -15.84 14.12
C PRO A 112 4.03 -17.11 14.94
N GLU A 113 3.00 -17.97 15.03
CA GLU A 113 3.05 -19.24 15.74
C GLU A 113 3.66 -20.37 14.88
N LYS A 114 3.82 -20.14 13.56
CA LYS A 114 4.35 -21.10 12.60
C LYS A 114 5.60 -20.55 11.88
N LYS A 115 6.61 -20.20 12.66
CA LYS A 115 7.89 -19.62 12.17
C LYS A 115 8.64 -20.50 11.17
N ASP A 116 8.35 -21.80 11.13
CA ASP A 116 8.92 -22.71 10.14
C ASP A 116 8.45 -22.41 8.71
N ASN A 117 7.33 -21.69 8.55
CA ASN A 117 6.84 -21.17 7.27
C ASN A 117 7.22 -19.70 7.03
N SER A 118 8.31 -19.24 7.65
CA SER A 118 8.88 -17.94 7.34
C SER A 118 9.85 -18.02 6.16
N LEU A 119 9.97 -16.92 5.43
CA LEU A 119 10.92 -16.76 4.34
C LEU A 119 11.76 -15.51 4.55
N ASP A 120 13.08 -15.69 4.59
CA ASP A 120 14.04 -14.60 4.46
C ASP A 120 14.28 -14.35 2.96
N PHE A 121 14.11 -13.10 2.52
CA PHE A 121 14.40 -12.70 1.15
C PHE A 121 15.07 -11.33 1.11
N TYR A 122 15.66 -11.01 -0.02
CA TYR A 122 16.39 -9.77 -0.26
C TYR A 122 15.80 -9.06 -1.46
N SER A 123 15.69 -7.73 -1.39
CA SER A 123 15.39 -6.89 -2.55
C SER A 123 16.64 -6.11 -2.92
N LEU A 124 17.14 -6.33 -4.14
CA LEU A 124 18.26 -5.60 -4.73
C LEU A 124 17.70 -4.50 -5.62
N TYR A 125 18.23 -3.30 -5.48
CA TYR A 125 18.01 -2.17 -6.40
C TYR A 125 19.38 -1.69 -6.86
N ILE A 126 19.74 -1.91 -8.12
CA ILE A 126 21.05 -1.57 -8.69
C ILE A 126 20.88 -0.74 -9.97
N GLY A 127 21.87 0.08 -10.31
CA GLY A 127 21.74 1.07 -11.38
C GLY A 127 20.98 2.32 -10.90
N LEU A 128 21.05 2.64 -9.61
CA LEU A 128 20.47 3.87 -9.08
C LEU A 128 21.35 5.08 -9.41
N ALA A 129 20.76 6.27 -9.53
CA ALA A 129 21.48 7.50 -9.78
C ALA A 129 22.64 7.69 -8.75
N PRO A 130 23.87 8.03 -9.19
CA PRO A 130 24.99 8.29 -8.29
C PRO A 130 24.80 9.61 -7.54
N LEU A 131 25.63 9.89 -6.53
CA LEU A 131 25.50 11.10 -5.71
C LEU A 131 25.55 12.38 -6.56
N SER A 132 26.43 12.47 -7.55
CA SER A 132 26.57 13.66 -8.40
C SER A 132 25.36 13.94 -9.29
N ALA A 133 24.44 13.00 -9.48
CA ALA A 133 23.19 13.21 -10.21
C ALA A 133 22.10 13.93 -9.38
N PHE A 134 22.28 14.08 -8.07
CA PHE A 134 21.30 14.75 -7.21
C PHE A 134 21.61 16.26 -7.11
N PRO A 135 20.74 17.16 -7.58
CA PRO A 135 21.00 18.60 -7.50
C PRO A 135 21.02 19.11 -6.05
N GLU A 136 21.86 20.10 -5.79
CA GLU A 136 21.86 20.86 -4.54
C GLU A 136 20.90 22.03 -4.63
N HIS A 137 20.03 22.13 -3.63
CA HIS A 137 19.00 23.16 -3.55
C HIS A 137 19.20 24.03 -2.32
N LYS A 138 18.96 25.33 -2.46
CA LYS A 138 19.08 26.28 -1.37
C LYS A 138 17.97 26.08 -0.35
N LEU A 139 18.36 26.11 0.93
CA LEU A 139 17.48 26.15 2.07
C LEU A 139 17.27 27.58 2.52
N TYR A 140 16.02 27.93 2.78
CA TYR A 140 15.62 29.22 3.32
C TYR A 140 14.86 29.02 4.62
N GLN A 141 15.14 29.86 5.61
CA GLN A 141 14.37 29.94 6.84
C GLN A 141 13.57 31.24 6.86
N VAL A 142 12.29 31.16 7.25
CA VAL A 142 11.41 32.31 7.42
C VAL A 142 11.85 33.12 8.63
N THR A 143 12.10 34.42 8.43
CA THR A 143 12.51 35.35 9.49
C THR A 143 11.33 35.75 10.38
N ASP A 144 11.58 36.41 11.51
CA ASP A 144 10.52 36.97 12.36
C ASP A 144 9.61 37.96 11.60
N LYS A 145 10.16 38.71 10.64
CA LYS A 145 9.40 39.62 9.76
C LYS A 145 8.62 38.86 8.68
N GLY A 146 9.03 37.64 8.38
CA GLY A 146 8.33 36.71 7.49
C GLY A 146 7.20 35.95 8.17
N ASP A 147 6.90 36.19 9.46
CA ASP A 147 5.76 35.54 10.10
C ASP A 147 4.45 35.89 9.37
N GLY A 148 3.77 34.87 8.86
CA GLY A 148 2.60 35.03 8.01
C GLY A 148 2.89 35.15 6.51
N LEU A 149 4.11 34.83 6.05
CA LEU A 149 4.51 34.85 4.64
C LEU A 149 3.62 33.94 3.79
N SER A 150 3.05 34.46 2.71
CA SER A 150 2.08 33.72 1.90
C SER A 150 2.70 32.57 1.12
N ARG A 151 2.10 31.39 1.27
CA ARG A 151 2.24 30.26 0.34
C ARG A 151 1.27 30.47 -0.81
N ARG A 152 1.79 30.54 -2.03
CA ARG A 152 0.99 30.77 -3.24
C ARG A 152 0.85 29.49 -4.05
N GLU A 153 -0.30 29.34 -4.70
CA GLU A 153 -0.65 28.15 -5.47
C GLU A 153 0.36 27.87 -6.58
N TYR A 154 0.65 26.58 -6.78
CA TYR A 154 1.44 26.08 -7.89
C TYR A 154 0.58 25.21 -8.80
N THR A 155 0.51 25.55 -10.08
CA THR A 155 -0.31 24.86 -11.09
C THR A 155 0.52 24.12 -12.14
N GLY A 156 1.84 24.29 -12.15
CA GLY A 156 2.74 23.68 -13.14
C GLY A 156 2.91 24.51 -14.41
N LYS A 157 2.29 25.69 -14.50
CA LYS A 157 2.20 26.48 -15.74
C LYS A 157 2.80 27.89 -15.61
N GLU A 158 3.17 28.27 -14.40
CA GLU A 158 3.70 29.59 -14.09
C GLU A 158 5.05 29.83 -14.78
N LYS A 159 5.23 31.04 -15.31
CA LYS A 159 6.43 31.48 -16.00
C LYS A 159 6.96 32.78 -15.42
N ASP A 160 8.21 33.06 -15.73
CA ASP A 160 8.89 34.29 -15.35
C ASP A 160 8.11 35.54 -15.82
N GLY A 161 7.89 36.49 -14.92
CA GLY A 161 7.16 37.72 -15.16
C GLY A 161 5.62 37.63 -15.05
N ASP A 162 5.06 36.44 -14.81
CA ASP A 162 3.61 36.29 -14.59
C ASP A 162 3.13 37.09 -13.36
N LYS A 163 1.81 37.28 -13.22
CA LYS A 163 1.25 37.79 -11.97
C LYS A 163 1.39 36.75 -10.86
N ALA A 164 1.77 37.20 -9.66
CA ALA A 164 1.95 36.32 -8.51
C ALA A 164 0.67 35.49 -8.23
N PRO A 165 0.76 34.16 -8.12
CA PRO A 165 -0.40 33.29 -7.94
C PRO A 165 -1.17 33.56 -6.65
N VAL A 166 -2.40 33.04 -6.56
CA VAL A 166 -3.28 33.27 -5.41
C VAL A 166 -2.64 32.71 -4.13
N ALA A 167 -2.66 33.49 -3.05
CA ALA A 167 -2.23 33.05 -1.74
C ALA A 167 -3.25 32.07 -1.15
N LYS A 168 -2.80 30.89 -0.74
CA LYS A 168 -3.65 29.88 -0.06
C LYS A 168 -3.46 29.90 1.44
N ASP A 169 -2.21 29.73 1.88
CA ASP A 169 -1.85 29.56 3.28
C ASP A 169 -0.69 30.47 3.67
N LYS A 170 -0.22 30.38 4.92
CA LYS A 170 0.89 31.16 5.45
C LYS A 170 1.94 30.29 6.11
N LEU A 171 3.20 30.66 5.93
CA LEU A 171 4.34 30.15 6.70
C LEU A 171 4.47 30.94 8.01
N LYS A 172 5.15 30.35 8.97
CA LYS A 172 5.47 30.95 10.27
C LYS A 172 6.96 31.25 10.36
N ALA A 173 7.32 32.20 11.22
CA ALA A 173 8.72 32.43 11.56
C ALA A 173 9.39 31.12 12.04
N GLY A 174 10.60 30.86 11.55
CA GLY A 174 11.36 29.64 11.83
C GLY A 174 11.09 28.47 10.87
N ASP A 175 10.03 28.51 10.06
CA ASP A 175 9.77 27.49 9.04
C ASP A 175 10.93 27.42 8.03
N CYS A 176 11.38 26.21 7.71
CA CYS A 176 12.39 25.99 6.68
C CYS A 176 11.75 25.46 5.39
N VAL A 177 12.17 26.02 4.27
CA VAL A 177 11.75 25.63 2.93
C VAL A 177 12.95 25.36 2.05
N ILE A 178 12.85 24.34 1.20
CA ILE A 178 13.84 24.06 0.16
C ILE A 178 13.33 24.61 -1.17
N VAL A 179 14.17 25.39 -1.86
CA VAL A 179 13.83 26.06 -3.12
C VAL A 179 14.37 25.25 -4.29
N LEU A 180 13.46 24.70 -5.09
CA LEU A 180 13.77 23.83 -6.22
C LEU A 180 14.08 24.61 -7.49
N ARG A 181 13.42 25.76 -7.68
CA ARG A 181 13.67 26.70 -8.78
C ARG A 181 13.29 28.12 -8.38
N GLU A 182 13.89 29.10 -9.05
CA GLU A 182 13.62 30.52 -8.84
C GLU A 182 13.05 31.13 -10.12
N ILE A 183 11.95 31.88 -10.02
CA ILE A 183 11.42 32.73 -11.11
C ILE A 183 10.97 34.08 -10.53
N THR A 184 10.67 35.05 -11.38
CA THR A 184 10.09 36.33 -10.97
C THR A 184 8.58 36.38 -11.21
N PHE A 185 7.87 37.09 -10.33
CA PHE A 185 6.45 37.41 -10.51
C PHE A 185 6.22 38.91 -10.32
N ASP A 186 5.21 39.45 -11.02
CA ASP A 186 4.60 40.73 -10.71
C ASP A 186 3.67 40.58 -9.49
N LEU A 187 4.05 41.18 -8.37
CA LEU A 187 3.21 41.32 -7.19
C LEU A 187 2.86 42.80 -6.96
N LYS A 188 1.66 43.19 -7.41
CA LYS A 188 1.09 44.56 -7.27
C LYS A 188 1.93 45.64 -7.98
N GLY A 189 2.42 45.36 -9.18
CA GLY A 189 3.23 46.26 -9.99
C GLY A 189 4.72 46.23 -9.66
N LEU A 190 5.17 45.31 -8.78
CA LEU A 190 6.56 45.13 -8.39
C LEU A 190 7.03 43.73 -8.78
N THR A 191 8.07 43.66 -9.61
CA THR A 191 8.76 42.41 -9.93
C THR A 191 9.54 41.93 -8.70
N GLN A 192 9.25 40.71 -8.25
CA GLN A 192 9.90 40.10 -7.09
C GLN A 192 10.32 38.66 -7.42
N THR A 193 11.44 38.22 -6.86
CA THR A 193 11.91 36.83 -6.96
C THR A 193 11.09 35.93 -6.04
N PHE A 194 10.66 34.80 -6.58
CA PHE A 194 9.97 33.74 -5.87
C PHE A 194 10.68 32.41 -6.07
N GLY A 195 10.63 31.58 -5.03
CA GLY A 195 11.12 30.21 -5.05
C GLY A 195 9.95 29.24 -5.16
N LEU A 196 10.06 28.24 -6.03
CA LEU A 196 9.19 27.07 -5.96
C LEU A 196 9.71 26.22 -4.82
N ALA A 197 8.95 26.24 -3.73
CA ALA A 197 9.37 25.68 -2.46
C ALA A 197 8.60 24.41 -2.11
N ARG A 198 9.27 23.54 -1.34
CA ARG A 198 8.63 22.47 -0.57
C ARG A 198 9.03 22.56 0.89
N MET A 199 8.15 22.04 1.75
CA MET A 199 8.47 21.88 3.18
C MET A 199 9.36 20.66 3.36
N LEU A 200 10.24 20.70 4.36
CA LEU A 200 10.96 19.53 4.82
C LEU A 200 10.33 18.96 6.10
N ASN A 201 10.30 17.64 6.23
CA ASN A 201 9.95 16.99 7.49
C ASN A 201 11.16 16.92 8.45
N SER A 202 10.99 16.32 9.62
CA SER A 202 12.07 16.14 10.61
C SER A 202 13.20 15.20 10.16
N LYS A 203 13.01 14.46 9.06
CA LYS A 203 14.03 13.62 8.41
C LYS A 203 14.68 14.33 7.21
N SER A 204 14.45 15.62 7.05
CA SER A 204 14.93 16.43 5.92
C SER A 204 14.41 15.94 4.55
N GLU A 205 13.27 15.25 4.51
CA GLU A 205 12.64 14.82 3.26
C GLU A 205 11.57 15.83 2.83
N MET A 206 11.44 16.03 1.51
CA MET A 206 10.41 16.91 0.97
C MET A 206 8.99 16.37 1.21
N THR A 207 8.14 17.22 1.79
CA THR A 207 6.74 16.88 2.10
C THR A 207 5.75 17.92 1.58
N GLY A 208 4.48 17.51 1.45
CA GLY A 208 3.40 18.36 0.94
C GLY A 208 3.53 18.70 -0.55
N GLY A 209 2.55 19.42 -1.09
CA GLY A 209 2.63 19.95 -2.46
C GLY A 209 3.61 21.12 -2.56
N ALA A 210 4.22 21.30 -3.73
CA ALA A 210 5.03 22.47 -4.02
C ALA A 210 4.18 23.76 -4.05
N PHE A 211 4.79 24.88 -3.69
CA PHE A 211 4.13 26.18 -3.62
C PHE A 211 5.13 27.30 -3.92
N TRP A 212 4.63 28.45 -4.38
CA TRP A 212 5.46 29.62 -4.58
C TRP A 212 5.58 30.44 -3.29
N VAL A 213 6.80 30.90 -2.97
CA VAL A 213 7.08 31.76 -1.82
C VAL A 213 8.01 32.91 -2.23
N SER A 214 7.80 34.11 -1.68
CA SER A 214 8.69 35.25 -1.95
C SER A 214 10.07 34.99 -1.35
N LEU A 215 11.12 35.29 -2.10
CA LEU A 215 12.51 35.21 -1.64
C LEU A 215 13.07 36.57 -1.25
N ASP A 216 12.22 37.54 -0.92
CA ASP A 216 12.67 38.81 -0.36
C ASP A 216 13.43 38.55 0.95
N SER A 217 14.66 39.05 0.99
CA SER A 217 15.59 38.93 2.13
C SER A 217 15.02 39.43 3.47
N GLN A 218 13.97 40.25 3.46
CA GLN A 218 13.28 40.66 4.68
C GLN A 218 12.45 39.53 5.30
N PHE A 219 11.92 38.61 4.48
CA PHE A 219 11.01 37.55 4.92
C PHE A 219 11.67 36.19 5.03
N VAL A 220 12.72 35.92 4.26
CA VAL A 220 13.48 34.68 4.31
C VAL A 220 14.98 34.93 4.28
N THR A 221 15.75 34.06 4.92
CA THR A 221 17.22 34.06 4.88
C THR A 221 17.74 32.71 4.41
N PRO A 222 18.77 32.65 3.56
CA PRO A 222 19.42 31.39 3.22
C PRO A 222 20.11 30.81 4.46
N VAL A 223 19.99 29.51 4.67
CA VAL A 223 20.57 28.78 5.81
C VAL A 223 21.46 27.60 5.42
N GLY A 224 21.59 27.31 4.13
CA GLY A 224 22.46 26.26 3.61
C GLY A 224 21.97 25.70 2.28
N GLU A 225 22.55 24.58 1.88
CA GLU A 225 22.16 23.81 0.70
C GLU A 225 21.94 22.34 1.07
N GLN A 226 21.06 21.66 0.34
CA GLN A 226 20.76 20.26 0.56
C GLN A 226 20.37 19.57 -0.76
N ARG A 227 20.79 18.32 -0.92
CA ARG A 227 20.29 17.40 -1.96
C ARG A 227 18.91 16.88 -1.57
N ALA A 228 17.88 17.67 -1.83
CA ALA A 228 16.50 17.44 -1.36
C ALA A 228 15.92 16.08 -1.76
N HIS A 229 16.33 15.59 -2.93
CA HIS A 229 15.86 14.33 -3.52
C HIS A 229 16.61 13.12 -3.01
N LEU A 230 17.70 13.30 -2.28
CA LEU A 230 18.48 12.20 -1.75
C LEU A 230 17.63 11.43 -0.72
N PRO A 231 17.32 10.14 -0.95
CA PRO A 231 16.50 9.36 -0.02
C PRO A 231 17.13 9.25 1.37
N ALA A 232 16.30 9.06 2.41
CA ALA A 232 16.78 9.03 3.80
C ALA A 232 17.91 8.00 4.05
N TRP A 233 17.86 6.83 3.43
CA TRP A 233 18.93 5.84 3.55
C TRP A 233 20.23 6.30 2.87
N MET A 234 20.13 6.96 1.70
CA MET A 234 21.29 7.53 1.01
C MET A 234 21.90 8.69 1.79
N GLN A 235 21.08 9.54 2.43
CA GLN A 235 21.60 10.62 3.31
C GLN A 235 22.45 10.06 4.46
N GLN A 236 22.00 8.96 5.07
CA GLN A 236 22.77 8.28 6.12
C GLN A 236 24.06 7.66 5.57
N ALA A 237 24.00 7.01 4.41
CA ALA A 237 25.17 6.43 3.76
C ALA A 237 26.20 7.51 3.36
N VAL A 238 25.76 8.64 2.81
CA VAL A 238 26.62 9.80 2.46
C VAL A 238 27.29 10.37 3.70
N THR A 239 26.59 10.41 4.84
CA THR A 239 27.16 10.89 6.12
C THR A 239 28.34 10.01 6.60
N GLN A 240 28.38 8.74 6.20
CA GLN A 240 29.52 7.86 6.50
C GLN A 240 30.76 8.16 5.64
N GLY A 241 30.62 8.91 4.55
CA GLY A 241 31.73 9.39 3.72
C GLY A 241 32.50 8.31 2.96
N THR A 242 31.93 7.11 2.78
CA THR A 242 32.53 6.02 2.00
C THR A 242 31.75 5.82 0.71
N PHE A 243 32.44 5.97 -0.42
CA PHE A 243 31.87 5.89 -1.77
C PHE A 243 32.56 4.79 -2.60
N ASP A 244 31.93 4.42 -3.71
CA ASP A 244 32.48 3.55 -4.77
C ASP A 244 32.90 2.14 -4.32
N THR A 245 32.47 1.72 -3.14
CA THR A 245 32.77 0.40 -2.55
C THR A 245 31.53 -0.18 -1.88
N VAL A 246 31.50 -1.50 -1.69
CA VAL A 246 30.40 -2.14 -0.94
C VAL A 246 30.57 -1.84 0.55
N VAL A 247 29.54 -1.23 1.14
CA VAL A 247 29.48 -0.90 2.56
C VAL A 247 28.40 -1.74 3.22
N LYS A 248 28.74 -2.27 4.41
CA LYS A 248 27.79 -2.88 5.33
C LYS A 248 27.43 -1.85 6.39
N PRO A 249 26.14 -1.58 6.66
CA PRO A 249 25.74 -0.65 7.71
C PRO A 249 26.38 -1.01 9.06
N ALA A 250 27.06 -0.05 9.67
CA ALA A 250 27.60 -0.20 11.04
C ALA A 250 26.49 -0.24 12.10
N THR A 251 25.34 0.37 11.80
CA THR A 251 24.13 0.38 12.63
C THR A 251 22.96 -0.09 11.80
N ARG A 252 22.05 -0.85 12.43
CA ARG A 252 20.81 -1.30 11.81
C ARG A 252 20.05 -0.12 11.20
N LEU A 253 19.73 -0.24 9.92
CA LEU A 253 19.00 0.76 9.14
C LEU A 253 17.74 0.11 8.59
N GLU A 254 16.58 0.54 9.09
CA GLU A 254 15.29 0.03 8.64
C GLU A 254 14.65 0.92 7.59
N VAL A 255 13.99 0.29 6.63
CA VAL A 255 13.18 0.94 5.60
C VAL A 255 11.79 0.31 5.59
N ALA A 256 10.78 1.09 5.23
CA ALA A 256 9.41 0.63 5.08
C ALA A 256 9.01 0.51 3.60
N ALA A 257 8.03 -0.35 3.32
CA ALA A 257 7.43 -0.40 1.99
C ALA A 257 6.83 0.97 1.62
N GLY A 258 7.25 1.51 0.47
CA GLY A 258 6.87 2.83 -0.02
C GLY A 258 7.90 3.93 0.25
N ASP A 259 8.89 3.71 1.11
CA ASP A 259 10.00 4.64 1.31
C ASP A 259 10.81 4.79 0.01
N ALA A 260 11.40 5.95 -0.19
CA ALA A 260 12.17 6.24 -1.40
C ALA A 260 13.46 5.41 -1.47
N VAL A 261 13.68 4.75 -2.61
CA VAL A 261 14.92 4.01 -2.91
C VAL A 261 15.93 4.91 -3.60
N GLY A 262 15.50 5.66 -4.62
CA GLY A 262 16.38 6.43 -5.48
C GLY A 262 15.73 6.73 -6.82
N TYR A 263 16.54 7.19 -7.77
CA TYR A 263 16.13 7.55 -9.12
C TYR A 263 16.90 6.71 -10.14
N LEU A 264 16.42 6.68 -11.38
CA LEU A 264 17.05 5.94 -12.47
C LEU A 264 18.40 6.57 -12.82
N ALA A 265 19.44 5.75 -12.99
CA ALA A 265 20.72 6.23 -13.50
C ALA A 265 20.74 6.23 -15.03
N GLU A 266 21.41 7.20 -15.64
CA GLU A 266 21.75 7.14 -17.06
C GLU A 266 22.81 6.06 -17.31
N ASP A 267 22.51 5.17 -18.26
CA ASP A 267 23.40 4.18 -18.81
C ASP A 267 23.63 4.48 -20.30
N ILE A 268 24.91 4.55 -20.68
CA ILE A 268 25.36 4.74 -22.05
C ILE A 268 26.19 3.52 -22.40
N ALA A 269 25.60 2.61 -23.19
CA ALA A 269 26.17 1.31 -23.52
C ALA A 269 26.32 1.13 -25.04
N PRO A 270 27.24 0.26 -25.51
CA PRO A 270 27.34 -0.09 -26.92
C PRO A 270 26.06 -0.77 -27.44
N CYS A 271 25.54 -0.36 -28.60
CA CYS A 271 24.34 -0.96 -29.21
C CYS A 271 24.57 -1.56 -30.61
N ASP A 272 25.51 -1.02 -31.39
CA ASP A 272 25.86 -1.46 -32.75
C ASP A 272 27.38 -1.37 -32.97
N LEU A 273 27.88 -1.87 -34.12
CA LEU A 273 29.30 -1.93 -34.49
C LEU A 273 30.10 -0.63 -34.23
N HIS A 274 29.45 0.54 -34.26
CA HIS A 274 30.07 1.84 -33.94
C HIS A 274 29.20 2.78 -33.08
N GLY A 275 28.07 2.30 -32.57
CA GLY A 275 27.06 3.12 -31.89
C GLY A 275 27.07 2.96 -30.37
N VAL A 276 26.54 3.97 -29.69
CA VAL A 276 26.14 3.87 -28.28
C VAL A 276 24.66 4.22 -28.17
N GLU A 277 23.96 3.54 -27.28
CA GLU A 277 22.59 3.85 -26.90
C GLU A 277 22.59 4.45 -25.51
N LYS A 278 21.65 5.38 -25.27
CA LYS A 278 21.43 5.98 -23.97
C LYS A 278 20.10 5.53 -23.42
N SER A 279 20.10 5.05 -22.18
CA SER A 279 18.87 4.76 -21.49
C SER A 279 19.02 4.96 -20.00
N ALA A 280 17.99 5.49 -19.36
CA ALA A 280 17.97 5.60 -17.91
C ALA A 280 17.12 4.47 -17.33
N PHE A 281 17.75 3.61 -16.52
CA PHE A 281 17.07 2.48 -15.91
C PHE A 281 17.69 2.07 -14.57
N ALA A 282 16.91 1.31 -13.81
CA ALA A 282 17.39 0.56 -12.65
C ALA A 282 17.00 -0.91 -12.84
N HIS A 283 17.83 -1.81 -12.31
CA HIS A 283 17.57 -3.23 -12.27
C HIS A 283 17.15 -3.62 -10.85
N ILE A 284 16.07 -4.40 -10.74
CA ILE A 284 15.48 -4.81 -9.46
C ILE A 284 15.36 -6.33 -9.42
N GLU A 285 15.89 -6.94 -8.36
CA GLU A 285 15.76 -8.38 -8.11
C GLU A 285 15.12 -8.65 -6.74
N VAL A 286 14.46 -9.80 -6.64
CA VAL A 286 14.07 -10.39 -5.36
C VAL A 286 14.74 -11.75 -5.26
N LEU A 287 15.60 -11.89 -4.25
CA LEU A 287 16.52 -13.01 -4.06
C LEU A 287 16.27 -13.71 -2.73
N SER A 288 16.63 -14.99 -2.61
CA SER A 288 16.67 -15.68 -1.31
C SER A 288 17.74 -16.76 -1.26
N THR A 289 18.43 -16.86 -0.13
CA THR A 289 19.35 -17.94 0.21
C THR A 289 18.71 -18.93 1.19
N ASP A 290 17.41 -18.77 1.48
CA ASP A 290 16.71 -19.52 2.50
C ASP A 290 16.44 -20.97 2.04
N SER A 291 16.90 -21.93 2.84
CA SER A 291 16.68 -23.35 2.59
C SER A 291 15.20 -23.75 2.70
N ARG A 292 14.35 -22.90 3.31
CA ARG A 292 12.92 -23.16 3.50
C ARG A 292 12.06 -22.84 2.28
N MET A 293 12.63 -22.33 1.18
CA MET A 293 11.85 -21.88 0.01
C MET A 293 10.77 -22.88 -0.45
N ILE A 294 11.13 -24.15 -0.65
CA ILE A 294 10.19 -25.18 -1.12
C ILE A 294 9.07 -25.44 -0.09
N ASP A 295 9.42 -25.50 1.19
CA ASP A 295 8.47 -25.69 2.28
C ASP A 295 7.54 -24.47 2.44
N PHE A 296 8.06 -23.26 2.20
CA PHE A 296 7.31 -22.01 2.19
C PHE A 296 6.29 -21.97 1.05
N LEU A 297 6.71 -22.31 -0.18
CA LEU A 297 5.82 -22.34 -1.35
C LEU A 297 4.68 -23.33 -1.18
N SER A 298 4.98 -24.53 -0.67
CA SER A 298 3.99 -25.60 -0.45
C SER A 298 3.13 -25.42 0.80
N ASN A 299 3.35 -24.35 1.58
CA ASN A 299 2.69 -24.10 2.86
C ASN A 299 2.74 -25.33 3.78
N LYS A 300 3.92 -25.93 3.95
CA LYS A 300 4.08 -27.17 4.70
C LYS A 300 3.61 -27.06 6.15
N ALA A 301 3.74 -25.88 6.76
CA ALA A 301 3.24 -25.63 8.12
C ALA A 301 1.71 -25.46 8.19
N GLN A 302 1.00 -25.43 7.05
CA GLN A 302 -0.45 -25.29 6.96
C GLN A 302 -0.96 -23.98 7.58
N VAL A 303 -0.30 -22.87 7.25
CA VAL A 303 -0.81 -21.52 7.56
C VAL A 303 -2.22 -21.39 6.99
N LYS A 304 -3.12 -20.74 7.75
CA LYS A 304 -4.53 -20.54 7.38
C LYS A 304 -4.94 -19.07 7.29
N SER A 305 -4.02 -18.15 7.61
CA SER A 305 -4.23 -16.71 7.51
C SER A 305 -4.28 -16.25 6.05
N GLY A 306 -4.77 -15.04 5.83
CA GLY A 306 -4.93 -14.44 4.50
C GLY A 306 -6.24 -14.82 3.80
N PRO A 307 -6.53 -14.20 2.65
CA PRO A 307 -7.69 -14.52 1.83
C PRO A 307 -7.58 -15.93 1.26
N LYS A 308 -8.74 -16.45 0.88
CA LYS A 308 -8.88 -17.72 0.19
C LYS A 308 -9.04 -17.52 -1.29
N TYR A 309 -8.64 -18.54 -2.05
CA TYR A 309 -8.74 -18.55 -3.50
C TYR A 309 -9.50 -19.78 -4.00
N VAL A 310 -10.06 -19.62 -5.19
CA VAL A 310 -10.74 -20.66 -5.95
C VAL A 310 -9.99 -20.81 -7.27
N TYR A 311 -9.48 -22.01 -7.53
CA TYR A 311 -8.99 -22.40 -8.84
C TYR A 311 -10.13 -23.04 -9.62
N ILE A 312 -10.48 -22.45 -10.76
CA ILE A 312 -11.58 -22.94 -11.60
C ILE A 312 -11.03 -24.01 -12.54
N HIS A 313 -11.60 -25.21 -12.51
CA HIS A 313 -11.15 -26.26 -13.42
C HIS A 313 -11.54 -25.90 -14.87
N PRO A 314 -10.64 -26.12 -15.86
CA PRO A 314 -11.01 -26.02 -17.26
C PRO A 314 -12.14 -26.98 -17.64
N GLU A 315 -12.93 -26.63 -18.66
CA GLU A 315 -14.08 -27.43 -19.15
C GLU A 315 -15.22 -27.62 -18.12
N SER A 316 -15.13 -26.99 -16.95
CA SER A 316 -16.20 -26.98 -15.94
C SER A 316 -17.50 -26.44 -16.49
N PHE A 317 -18.61 -27.07 -16.10
CA PHE A 317 -19.92 -26.64 -16.55
C PHE A 317 -20.32 -25.32 -15.91
N ILE A 318 -20.87 -24.42 -16.72
CA ILE A 318 -21.39 -23.15 -16.26
C ILE A 318 -22.88 -23.29 -15.98
N TYR A 319 -23.31 -22.71 -14.86
CA TYR A 319 -24.68 -22.70 -14.39
C TYR A 319 -25.19 -21.25 -14.36
N SER A 320 -26.48 -21.08 -14.62
CA SER A 320 -27.20 -19.84 -14.31
C SER A 320 -27.96 -20.03 -13.00
N ARG A 321 -28.12 -18.94 -12.25
CA ARG A 321 -28.77 -18.96 -10.94
C ARG A 321 -30.08 -18.20 -10.95
N SER A 322 -31.14 -18.80 -10.40
CA SER A 322 -32.40 -18.14 -10.07
C SER A 322 -32.84 -18.52 -8.66
N GLY A 323 -32.71 -17.58 -7.72
CA GLY A 323 -32.93 -17.84 -6.30
C GLY A 323 -31.97 -18.90 -5.76
N ASP A 324 -32.54 -20.06 -5.39
CA ASP A 324 -31.84 -21.22 -4.86
C ASP A 324 -31.58 -22.32 -5.91
N THR A 325 -32.02 -22.11 -7.16
CA THR A 325 -31.89 -23.11 -8.24
C THR A 325 -30.75 -22.75 -9.20
N PHE A 326 -29.91 -23.74 -9.48
CA PHE A 326 -28.81 -23.65 -10.45
C PHE A 326 -29.11 -24.52 -11.67
N THR A 327 -29.28 -23.88 -12.82
CA THR A 327 -29.57 -24.56 -14.09
C THR A 327 -28.31 -24.62 -14.93
N ARG A 328 -27.91 -25.83 -15.33
CA ARG A 328 -26.75 -26.01 -16.21
C ARG A 328 -27.03 -25.34 -17.55
N THR A 329 -26.12 -24.47 -17.97
CA THR A 329 -26.17 -23.81 -19.28
C THR A 329 -25.54 -24.70 -20.35
N LYS A 330 -25.59 -24.26 -21.61
CA LYS A 330 -24.81 -24.87 -22.70
C LYS A 330 -23.32 -24.47 -22.65
N GLY A 331 -22.97 -23.46 -21.84
CA GLY A 331 -21.63 -22.93 -21.71
C GLY A 331 -20.73 -23.77 -20.80
N GLN A 332 -19.42 -23.67 -21.04
CA GLN A 332 -18.37 -24.37 -20.33
C GLN A 332 -17.19 -23.42 -20.20
N VAL A 333 -16.41 -23.56 -19.13
CA VAL A 333 -15.11 -22.88 -19.02
C VAL A 333 -14.25 -23.36 -20.18
N GLN A 334 -13.56 -22.46 -20.87
CA GLN A 334 -12.68 -22.86 -21.97
C GLN A 334 -11.54 -23.73 -21.44
N LYS A 335 -11.04 -24.61 -22.31
CA LYS A 335 -10.06 -25.64 -21.97
C LYS A 335 -8.71 -25.08 -21.53
N ASP A 336 -8.47 -23.83 -21.90
CA ASP A 336 -7.22 -23.08 -21.85
C ASP A 336 -7.29 -21.91 -20.86
N ILE A 337 -8.38 -21.76 -20.11
CA ILE A 337 -8.49 -20.75 -19.04
C ILE A 337 -7.98 -21.34 -17.72
N HIS A 338 -6.87 -20.79 -17.20
CA HIS A 338 -6.33 -21.10 -15.87
C HIS A 338 -6.58 -19.95 -14.91
N LYS A 339 -7.80 -19.90 -14.38
CA LYS A 339 -8.23 -18.77 -13.57
C LYS A 339 -8.23 -19.11 -12.09
N ILE A 340 -7.38 -18.42 -11.35
CA ILE A 340 -7.40 -18.38 -9.89
C ILE A 340 -8.05 -17.07 -9.47
N MET A 341 -9.10 -17.15 -8.66
CA MET A 341 -9.86 -15.99 -8.22
C MET A 341 -9.88 -15.91 -6.70
N LEU A 342 -9.91 -14.68 -6.16
CA LEU A 342 -10.21 -14.47 -4.74
C LEU A 342 -11.60 -15.02 -4.44
N GLN A 343 -11.70 -15.95 -3.50
CA GLN A 343 -12.95 -16.65 -3.17
C GLN A 343 -14.06 -15.68 -2.78
N ASP A 344 -13.74 -14.62 -2.04
CA ASP A 344 -14.71 -13.61 -1.61
C ASP A 344 -15.28 -12.80 -2.78
N LYS A 345 -14.53 -12.68 -3.88
CA LYS A 345 -15.01 -12.06 -5.13
C LYS A 345 -15.91 -13.01 -5.93
N CYS A 346 -15.91 -14.29 -5.59
CA CYS A 346 -16.76 -15.30 -6.20
C CYS A 346 -18.10 -15.50 -5.46
N HIS A 347 -18.45 -14.61 -4.53
CA HIS A 347 -19.72 -14.61 -3.78
C HIS A 347 -20.26 -16.01 -3.45
N PRO A 348 -19.53 -16.84 -2.66
CA PRO A 348 -19.87 -18.23 -2.47
C PRO A 348 -21.30 -18.38 -1.93
N PHE A 349 -22.09 -19.24 -2.56
CA PHE A 349 -23.48 -19.48 -2.19
C PHE A 349 -23.69 -20.95 -1.85
N LYS A 350 -24.39 -21.20 -0.75
CA LYS A 350 -24.77 -22.55 -0.34
C LYS A 350 -26.27 -22.71 -0.57
N ASP A 351 -26.66 -23.65 -1.41
CA ASP A 351 -28.08 -23.92 -1.68
C ASP A 351 -28.76 -24.67 -0.52
N SER A 352 -30.07 -24.83 -0.58
CA SER A 352 -30.86 -25.55 0.44
C SER A 352 -30.46 -27.03 0.61
N SER A 353 -29.81 -27.64 -0.38
CA SER A 353 -29.26 -29.00 -0.28
C SER A 353 -27.89 -29.04 0.40
N GLY A 354 -27.31 -27.87 0.67
CA GLY A 354 -26.00 -27.72 1.28
C GLY A 354 -24.84 -27.73 0.28
N LYS A 355 -25.11 -27.73 -1.04
CA LYS A 355 -24.06 -27.67 -2.07
C LYS A 355 -23.59 -26.23 -2.26
N ARG A 356 -22.28 -26.05 -2.36
CA ARG A 356 -21.64 -24.75 -2.54
C ARG A 356 -21.44 -24.43 -4.03
N TRP A 357 -21.57 -23.15 -4.35
CA TRP A 357 -21.50 -22.59 -5.70
C TRP A 357 -20.71 -21.29 -5.67
N PHE A 358 -20.03 -20.98 -6.75
CA PHE A 358 -19.18 -19.80 -6.90
C PHE A 358 -19.58 -19.01 -8.14
N ASP A 359 -19.81 -17.71 -7.96
CA ASP A 359 -20.04 -16.75 -9.03
C ASP A 359 -18.70 -16.43 -9.70
N ILE A 360 -18.61 -16.64 -11.01
CA ILE A 360 -17.39 -16.36 -11.78
C ILE A 360 -17.54 -15.13 -12.68
N GLY A 361 -18.62 -14.36 -12.49
CA GLY A 361 -18.94 -13.14 -13.25
C GLY A 361 -20.00 -13.37 -14.32
N ASP A 362 -20.59 -12.28 -14.81
CA ASP A 362 -21.57 -12.27 -15.93
C ASP A 362 -22.76 -13.25 -15.77
N GLY A 363 -23.15 -13.52 -14.53
CA GLY A 363 -24.23 -14.46 -14.21
C GLY A 363 -23.86 -15.94 -14.38
N ALA A 364 -22.58 -16.25 -14.59
CA ALA A 364 -22.04 -17.59 -14.68
C ALA A 364 -21.62 -18.11 -13.30
N TRP A 365 -22.04 -19.33 -12.97
CA TRP A 365 -21.73 -20.00 -11.72
C TRP A 365 -21.06 -21.35 -11.99
N VAL A 366 -20.14 -21.73 -11.10
CA VAL A 366 -19.53 -23.06 -11.06
C VAL A 366 -19.81 -23.72 -9.73
N SER A 367 -19.82 -25.05 -9.72
CA SER A 367 -20.12 -25.82 -8.52
C SER A 367 -18.85 -26.14 -7.75
N ASP A 368 -18.96 -26.38 -6.45
CA ASP A 368 -17.82 -26.78 -5.60
C ASP A 368 -17.11 -28.07 -6.05
N ALA A 369 -17.78 -28.90 -6.86
CA ALA A 369 -17.19 -30.09 -7.45
C ALA A 369 -16.31 -29.80 -8.69
N ASP A 370 -16.37 -28.58 -9.21
CA ASP A 370 -15.75 -28.13 -10.47
C ASP A 370 -14.61 -27.12 -10.23
N VAL A 371 -14.19 -26.98 -8.97
CA VAL A 371 -13.17 -26.04 -8.51
C VAL A 371 -12.33 -26.65 -7.39
N ASP A 372 -11.11 -26.14 -7.22
CA ASP A 372 -10.38 -26.27 -5.95
C ASP A 372 -10.59 -24.98 -5.15
N ALA A 373 -11.43 -25.06 -4.11
CA ALA A 373 -11.77 -23.93 -3.26
C ALA A 373 -11.01 -23.95 -1.93
N ASP A 374 -11.12 -22.86 -1.17
CA ASP A 374 -10.47 -22.66 0.12
C ASP A 374 -8.94 -22.74 0.09
N ILE A 375 -8.33 -22.49 -1.08
CA ILE A 375 -6.88 -22.43 -1.23
C ILE A 375 -6.37 -21.25 -0.39
N CYS A 376 -5.49 -21.51 0.58
CA CYS A 376 -4.90 -20.48 1.41
C CYS A 376 -3.96 -19.60 0.58
N GLN A 377 -3.95 -18.29 0.84
CA GLN A 377 -2.99 -17.34 0.23
C GLN A 377 -1.54 -17.86 0.23
N TYR A 378 -1.11 -18.47 1.33
CA TYR A 378 0.27 -18.90 1.50
C TYR A 378 0.57 -20.28 0.91
N ASP A 379 -0.44 -20.98 0.38
CA ASP A 379 -0.25 -22.18 -0.45
C ASP A 379 0.09 -21.76 -1.88
N LEU A 380 1.25 -21.10 -2.01
CA LEU A 380 1.73 -20.49 -3.25
C LEU A 380 1.90 -21.54 -4.35
N ASP A 381 2.26 -22.78 -3.98
CA ASP A 381 2.33 -23.92 -4.89
C ASP A 381 0.99 -24.19 -5.57
N LYS A 382 -0.12 -24.13 -4.81
CA LYS A 382 -1.49 -24.20 -5.37
C LYS A 382 -1.93 -22.93 -6.10
N LEU A 383 -1.29 -21.79 -5.81
CA LEU A 383 -1.50 -20.54 -6.56
C LEU A 383 -0.61 -20.43 -7.82
N GLY A 384 0.12 -21.51 -8.15
CA GLY A 384 0.89 -21.64 -9.39
C GLY A 384 2.37 -21.26 -9.27
N PHE A 385 2.88 -20.92 -8.09
CA PHE A 385 4.32 -20.67 -7.89
C PHE A 385 5.09 -21.97 -7.82
N LYS A 386 6.13 -22.13 -8.64
CA LYS A 386 6.88 -23.39 -8.74
C LYS A 386 8.38 -23.19 -8.61
N ALA A 387 8.99 -24.03 -7.79
CA ALA A 387 10.42 -24.08 -7.60
C ALA A 387 11.12 -24.85 -8.75
N PHE A 388 12.18 -24.26 -9.29
CA PHE A 388 13.08 -24.86 -10.26
C PHE A 388 14.52 -24.68 -9.77
N GLU A 389 15.34 -25.72 -9.85
CA GLU A 389 16.74 -25.65 -9.46
C GLU A 389 17.62 -25.98 -10.66
N GLU A 390 18.41 -25.00 -11.11
CA GLU A 390 19.48 -25.22 -12.07
C GLU A 390 20.75 -25.62 -11.29
N PRO A 391 21.45 -26.71 -11.66
CA PRO A 391 22.80 -26.97 -11.18
C PRO A 391 23.71 -25.78 -11.49
N SER A 392 24.76 -25.55 -10.70
CA SER A 392 25.70 -24.45 -10.99
C SER A 392 26.26 -24.56 -12.41
N THR A 393 26.19 -23.46 -13.16
CA THR A 393 26.58 -23.40 -14.56
C THR A 393 28.04 -22.94 -14.71
N SER A 394 28.81 -23.73 -15.45
CA SER A 394 30.19 -23.37 -15.80
C SER A 394 30.27 -22.38 -16.97
N ASP A 395 29.13 -22.04 -17.59
CA ASP A 395 29.02 -21.22 -18.79
C ASP A 395 27.67 -20.50 -18.85
N MET A 396 27.66 -19.21 -18.50
CA MET A 396 26.42 -18.40 -18.44
C MET A 396 25.67 -18.33 -19.78
N THR A 397 26.36 -18.54 -20.91
CA THR A 397 25.72 -18.53 -22.24
C THR A 397 24.75 -19.69 -22.45
N LYS A 398 24.79 -20.71 -21.58
CA LYS A 398 23.91 -21.88 -21.65
C LYS A 398 22.71 -21.83 -20.73
N SER A 399 22.66 -20.89 -19.79
CA SER A 399 21.62 -20.80 -18.75
C SER A 399 20.18 -20.95 -19.25
N LEU A 400 19.86 -20.45 -20.45
CA LEU A 400 18.53 -20.58 -21.05
C LEU A 400 18.30 -21.84 -21.91
N HIS A 401 19.36 -22.55 -22.26
CA HIS A 401 19.35 -23.72 -23.13
C HIS A 401 19.36 -25.03 -22.33
N GLU A 402 19.39 -24.97 -21.00
CA GLU A 402 19.39 -26.14 -20.14
C GLU A 402 17.98 -26.69 -19.93
N GLY A 403 17.86 -28.01 -19.77
CA GLY A 403 16.58 -28.74 -19.81
C GLY A 403 15.54 -28.32 -18.77
N TRP A 404 15.93 -27.58 -17.72
CA TRP A 404 15.04 -27.17 -16.63
C TRP A 404 13.99 -26.14 -17.06
N ILE A 405 14.26 -25.25 -18.03
CA ILE A 405 13.24 -24.30 -18.54
C ILE A 405 12.14 -25.06 -19.25
N LYS A 406 12.55 -26.00 -20.12
CA LYS A 406 11.66 -26.89 -20.84
C LYS A 406 10.88 -27.80 -19.90
N ASP A 407 11.55 -28.37 -18.90
CA ASP A 407 10.91 -29.14 -17.83
C ASP A 407 9.94 -28.25 -17.03
N GLY A 408 10.26 -26.98 -16.83
CA GLY A 408 9.40 -26.03 -16.14
C GLY A 408 8.10 -25.76 -16.88
N PHE A 409 8.18 -25.41 -18.16
CA PHE A 409 6.99 -25.26 -18.99
C PHE A 409 6.24 -26.59 -19.18
N THR A 410 6.94 -27.71 -19.28
CA THR A 410 6.32 -29.04 -19.40
C THR A 410 5.60 -29.44 -18.12
N ARG A 411 6.20 -29.25 -16.95
CA ARG A 411 5.57 -29.52 -15.64
C ARG A 411 4.36 -28.61 -15.40
N MET A 412 4.44 -27.35 -15.83
CA MET A 412 3.30 -26.42 -15.81
C MET A 412 2.16 -26.93 -16.71
N ALA A 413 2.49 -27.43 -17.90
CA ALA A 413 1.53 -28.07 -18.80
C ALA A 413 0.93 -29.38 -18.23
N GLU A 414 1.72 -30.15 -17.48
CA GLU A 414 1.28 -31.40 -16.82
C GLU A 414 0.39 -31.14 -15.60
N TRP A 415 0.56 -30.00 -14.94
CA TRP A 415 -0.28 -29.56 -13.80
C TRP A 415 -1.75 -29.36 -14.18
N VAL A 416 -2.04 -29.31 -15.49
CA VAL A 416 -3.39 -29.22 -16.04
C VAL A 416 -4.20 -30.52 -15.90
N ARG A 417 -3.57 -31.64 -15.50
CA ARG A 417 -4.10 -32.86 -14.82
C ARG A 417 -3.24 -34.06 -15.25
N PRO A 418 -2.94 -35.03 -14.35
CA PRO A 418 -2.31 -36.29 -14.74
C PRO A 418 -3.22 -37.11 -15.68
N GLU A 419 -2.64 -37.63 -16.75
CA GLU A 419 -3.29 -38.29 -17.90
C GLU A 419 -4.39 -39.30 -17.50
N ARG A 420 -5.66 -38.98 -17.83
CA ARG A 420 -6.78 -39.92 -17.69
C ARG A 420 -7.74 -39.94 -18.90
N GLY A 421 -7.21 -40.01 -20.13
CA GLY A 421 -8.04 -40.29 -21.30
C GLY A 421 -7.64 -39.58 -22.61
N ILE A 422 -8.45 -39.80 -23.66
CA ILE A 422 -8.24 -39.27 -25.03
C ILE A 422 -8.48 -37.75 -25.09
N ARG A 423 -9.32 -37.19 -24.22
CA ARG A 423 -9.64 -35.76 -24.19
C ARG A 423 -8.59 -34.93 -23.46
N GLU A 424 -7.93 -35.50 -22.44
CA GLU A 424 -6.83 -34.88 -21.70
C GLU A 424 -5.53 -34.82 -22.53
N LYS A 425 -5.27 -35.80 -23.42
CA LYS A 425 -4.16 -35.73 -24.39
C LYS A 425 -4.14 -34.41 -25.17
N GLN A 426 -5.31 -33.90 -25.53
CA GLN A 426 -5.46 -32.67 -26.30
C GLN A 426 -5.10 -31.39 -25.53
N VAL A 427 -5.15 -31.36 -24.18
CA VAL A 427 -4.70 -30.19 -23.39
C VAL A 427 -3.17 -30.13 -23.35
N SER A 428 -2.53 -31.27 -23.08
CA SER A 428 -1.08 -31.44 -23.21
C SER A 428 -0.62 -31.07 -24.62
N ASP A 429 -1.37 -31.45 -25.65
CA ASP A 429 -1.05 -31.11 -27.03
C ASP A 429 -1.15 -29.61 -27.33
N TYR A 430 -2.03 -28.87 -26.64
CA TYR A 430 -2.13 -27.40 -26.74
C TYR A 430 -0.89 -26.71 -26.17
N TYR A 431 -0.48 -27.05 -24.94
CA TYR A 431 0.74 -26.49 -24.35
C TYR A 431 2.00 -26.93 -25.10
N LYS A 432 2.04 -28.18 -25.59
CA LYS A 432 3.08 -28.64 -26.51
C LYS A 432 3.04 -27.91 -27.85
N ALA A 433 1.87 -27.47 -28.32
CA ALA A 433 1.74 -26.62 -29.51
C ALA A 433 2.15 -25.17 -29.22
N LEU A 434 1.89 -24.66 -28.02
CA LEU A 434 2.35 -23.37 -27.54
C LEU A 434 3.87 -23.33 -27.44
N LEU A 435 4.49 -24.36 -26.85
CA LEU A 435 5.94 -24.51 -26.83
C LEU A 435 6.53 -24.57 -28.24
N ARG A 436 5.86 -25.26 -29.17
CA ARG A 436 6.22 -25.25 -30.61
C ARG A 436 5.99 -23.91 -31.32
N LYS A 437 5.13 -23.03 -30.80
CA LYS A 437 4.95 -21.66 -31.32
C LYS A 437 5.99 -20.69 -30.74
N MET A 438 6.38 -20.91 -29.48
CA MET A 438 7.44 -20.17 -28.82
C MET A 438 8.80 -20.52 -29.42
N ASP A 439 9.06 -21.81 -29.68
CA ASP A 439 10.19 -22.35 -30.45
C ASP A 439 9.95 -22.11 -31.96
N SER A 440 10.02 -20.83 -32.34
CA SER A 440 9.73 -20.33 -33.68
C SER A 440 10.70 -20.85 -34.73
N ASP A 441 11.92 -21.19 -34.33
CA ASP A 441 12.94 -21.76 -35.21
C ASP A 441 12.93 -23.30 -35.26
N ASN A 442 12.10 -23.96 -34.45
CA ASN A 442 12.04 -25.42 -34.28
C ASN A 442 13.39 -26.05 -33.95
N SER A 443 14.25 -25.32 -33.24
CA SER A 443 15.53 -25.85 -32.77
C SER A 443 15.35 -26.94 -31.71
N GLY A 444 14.20 -26.93 -31.01
CA GLY A 444 13.91 -27.82 -29.89
C GLY A 444 14.31 -27.24 -28.52
N ASP A 445 14.94 -26.06 -28.53
CA ASP A 445 15.36 -25.26 -27.38
C ASP A 445 14.66 -23.90 -27.44
N LEU A 446 14.41 -23.24 -26.29
CA LEU A 446 13.86 -21.88 -26.28
C LEU A 446 15.01 -20.88 -26.18
N SER A 447 15.28 -20.15 -27.26
CA SER A 447 16.27 -19.07 -27.21
C SER A 447 15.82 -17.95 -26.27
N GLY A 448 16.76 -17.15 -25.76
CA GLY A 448 16.38 -15.98 -24.96
C GLY A 448 15.49 -14.99 -25.72
N ALA A 449 15.64 -14.89 -27.04
CA ALA A 449 14.77 -14.05 -27.88
C ALA A 449 13.33 -14.56 -27.91
N GLU A 450 13.14 -15.87 -28.05
CA GLU A 450 11.83 -16.52 -28.05
C GLU A 450 11.16 -16.43 -26.68
N LEU A 451 11.92 -16.61 -25.60
CA LEU A 451 11.42 -16.41 -24.23
C LEU A 451 10.98 -14.96 -24.01
N ARG A 452 11.82 -13.97 -24.38
CA ARG A 452 11.45 -12.55 -24.30
C ARG A 452 10.18 -12.26 -25.10
N HIS A 453 10.07 -12.80 -26.30
CA HIS A 453 8.87 -12.63 -27.12
C HIS A 453 7.64 -13.26 -26.43
N ALA A 454 7.79 -14.45 -25.86
CA ALA A 454 6.70 -15.19 -25.23
C ALA A 454 6.21 -14.56 -23.91
N VAL A 455 7.11 -14.07 -23.06
CA VAL A 455 6.73 -13.44 -21.77
C VAL A 455 6.13 -12.04 -21.94
N ASN A 456 6.41 -11.38 -23.08
CA ASN A 456 5.91 -10.04 -23.38
C ASN A 456 4.60 -10.04 -24.18
N TYR A 457 4.17 -11.18 -24.74
CA TYR A 457 2.88 -11.29 -25.43
C TYR A 457 1.76 -11.60 -24.42
N ALA A 458 0.72 -10.76 -24.40
CA ALA A 458 -0.40 -10.86 -23.46
C ALA A 458 -1.39 -11.99 -23.81
N GLU A 459 -1.33 -12.52 -25.02
CA GLU A 459 -2.16 -13.65 -25.41
C GLU A 459 -1.62 -14.92 -24.74
N LEU A 460 -2.51 -15.71 -24.12
CA LEU A 460 -2.30 -17.11 -23.68
C LEU A 460 -1.72 -17.34 -22.25
N ASP A 461 -1.84 -16.40 -21.30
CA ASP A 461 -1.47 -16.55 -19.87
C ASP A 461 0.02 -16.94 -19.59
N VAL A 462 0.89 -16.91 -20.61
CA VAL A 462 2.32 -17.32 -20.52
C VAL A 462 3.15 -16.38 -19.63
N ARG A 463 2.90 -15.07 -19.74
CA ARG A 463 3.48 -14.05 -18.85
C ARG A 463 3.28 -14.42 -17.38
N ASP A 464 2.06 -14.82 -17.06
CA ASP A 464 1.59 -15.13 -15.72
C ASP A 464 2.21 -16.41 -15.17
N ILE A 465 2.44 -17.38 -16.04
CA ILE A 465 3.18 -18.61 -15.78
C ILE A 465 4.65 -18.29 -15.48
N ALA A 466 5.31 -17.54 -16.38
CA ALA A 466 6.71 -17.17 -16.25
C ALA A 466 6.99 -16.38 -14.97
N ALA A 467 6.12 -15.40 -14.64
CA ALA A 467 6.25 -14.58 -13.45
C ALA A 467 6.02 -15.33 -12.12
N ARG A 468 5.51 -16.57 -12.17
CA ARG A 468 5.33 -17.44 -11.01
C ARG A 468 6.44 -18.48 -10.85
N MET A 469 7.42 -18.52 -11.76
CA MET A 469 8.60 -19.35 -11.58
C MET A 469 9.46 -18.81 -10.43
N VAL A 470 9.96 -19.71 -9.58
CA VAL A 470 10.92 -19.44 -8.50
C VAL A 470 12.15 -20.27 -8.80
N VAL A 471 13.22 -19.62 -9.26
CA VAL A 471 14.34 -20.31 -9.89
C VAL A 471 15.60 -20.18 -9.04
N LYS A 472 16.23 -21.30 -8.69
CA LYS A 472 17.55 -21.32 -8.07
C LYS A 472 18.61 -21.33 -9.15
N HIS A 473 19.40 -20.27 -9.23
CA HIS A 473 20.38 -20.05 -10.31
C HIS A 473 21.60 -19.26 -9.81
N ASP A 474 22.74 -19.47 -10.46
CA ASP A 474 23.95 -18.65 -10.27
C ASP A 474 23.69 -17.19 -10.64
N SER A 475 23.76 -16.26 -9.69
CA SER A 475 23.47 -14.86 -9.97
C SER A 475 24.64 -14.16 -10.68
N GLU A 476 24.36 -13.38 -11.73
CA GLU A 476 25.32 -12.58 -12.51
C GLU A 476 26.17 -11.60 -11.67
N TRP A 477 25.74 -11.28 -10.45
CA TRP A 477 26.38 -10.30 -9.56
C TRP A 477 27.57 -10.84 -8.72
N PHE A 478 27.94 -12.11 -8.90
CA PHE A 478 29.06 -12.77 -8.20
C PHE A 478 30.34 -12.91 -9.05
N GLY A 479 31.51 -12.65 -8.44
CA GLY A 479 32.82 -13.08 -8.94
C GLY A 479 33.43 -12.24 -10.09
N GLY A 480 32.71 -11.25 -10.60
CA GLY A 480 33.20 -10.28 -11.60
C GLY A 480 33.70 -10.93 -12.90
N SER A 481 34.52 -10.19 -13.64
CA SER A 481 35.00 -10.56 -14.98
C SER A 481 36.01 -11.70 -15.02
N SER A 482 36.57 -12.04 -13.85
CA SER A 482 37.52 -13.13 -13.67
C SER A 482 36.85 -14.48 -13.45
N HIS A 483 35.56 -14.50 -13.11
CA HIS A 483 34.84 -15.73 -12.84
C HIS A 483 34.76 -16.62 -14.09
N HIS A 484 35.01 -17.93 -13.90
CA HIS A 484 35.16 -18.88 -15.01
C HIS A 484 33.90 -18.97 -15.90
N ARG A 485 32.71 -18.75 -15.34
CA ARG A 485 31.42 -18.76 -16.04
C ARG A 485 31.30 -17.74 -17.17
N TRP A 486 32.05 -16.64 -17.10
CA TRP A 486 32.05 -15.59 -18.12
C TRP A 486 33.07 -15.84 -19.23
N ARG A 487 33.90 -16.88 -19.12
CA ARG A 487 35.02 -17.14 -20.03
C ARG A 487 34.56 -17.34 -21.47
N ILE A 488 33.44 -18.05 -21.69
CA ILE A 488 32.93 -18.35 -23.04
C ILE A 488 32.25 -17.10 -23.61
N PHE A 489 31.37 -16.46 -22.84
CA PHE A 489 30.74 -15.19 -23.19
C PHE A 489 31.76 -14.13 -23.64
N LEU A 490 32.79 -13.86 -22.83
CA LEU A 490 33.82 -12.87 -23.15
C LEU A 490 34.68 -13.24 -24.35
N LYS A 491 34.75 -14.52 -24.75
CA LYS A 491 35.45 -14.96 -25.96
C LYS A 491 34.62 -14.76 -27.23
N GLN A 492 33.29 -14.84 -27.11
CA GLN A 492 32.36 -14.68 -28.22
C GLN A 492 31.97 -13.23 -28.46
N LEU A 493 32.12 -12.38 -27.44
CA LEU A 493 31.86 -10.95 -27.52
C LEU A 493 32.80 -10.25 -28.53
N ASP A 494 32.30 -9.19 -29.18
CA ASP A 494 33.12 -8.32 -30.03
C ASP A 494 34.38 -7.87 -29.26
N PRO A 495 35.60 -8.06 -29.80
CA PRO A 495 36.85 -7.63 -29.16
C PRO A 495 36.86 -6.16 -28.71
N LEU A 496 36.13 -5.27 -29.40
CA LEU A 496 36.00 -3.86 -29.05
C LEU A 496 35.23 -3.64 -27.74
N CYS A 497 34.32 -4.55 -27.39
CA CYS A 497 33.49 -4.47 -26.18
C CYS A 497 34.14 -5.16 -24.96
N VAL A 498 35.06 -6.12 -25.16
CA VAL A 498 35.59 -6.97 -24.08
C VAL A 498 36.18 -6.16 -22.93
N SER A 499 36.96 -5.12 -23.21
CA SER A 499 37.60 -4.31 -22.15
C SER A 499 36.57 -3.59 -21.27
N TYR A 500 35.53 -3.01 -21.89
CA TYR A 500 34.44 -2.35 -21.20
C TYR A 500 33.60 -3.34 -20.40
N VAL A 501 33.19 -4.46 -21.00
CA VAL A 501 32.34 -5.46 -20.33
C VAL A 501 33.06 -6.10 -19.15
N ARG A 502 34.39 -6.31 -19.23
CA ARG A 502 35.17 -6.75 -18.07
C ARG A 502 35.10 -5.74 -16.93
N LYS A 503 35.35 -4.47 -17.23
CA LYS A 503 35.25 -3.38 -16.23
C LYS A 503 33.85 -3.33 -15.63
N TRP A 504 32.81 -3.41 -16.46
CA TRP A 504 31.42 -3.39 -16.02
C TRP A 504 31.09 -4.57 -15.09
N PHE A 505 31.54 -5.80 -15.42
CA PHE A 505 31.37 -6.95 -14.52
C PHE A 505 32.06 -6.76 -13.18
N ASP A 506 33.29 -6.23 -13.17
CA ASP A 506 34.04 -6.00 -11.93
C ASP A 506 33.40 -4.88 -11.09
N ASP A 507 32.87 -3.84 -11.74
CA ASP A 507 32.18 -2.73 -11.09
C ASP A 507 30.80 -3.14 -10.57
N MET A 508 30.07 -4.04 -11.22
CA MET A 508 28.74 -4.49 -10.76
C MET A 508 28.81 -5.60 -9.71
N GLU A 509 29.98 -6.19 -9.50
CA GLU A 509 30.18 -7.26 -8.53
C GLU A 509 29.94 -6.74 -7.10
N TRP A 510 29.04 -7.39 -6.37
CA TRP A 510 28.81 -7.08 -4.96
C TRP A 510 28.66 -8.33 -4.08
N MET A 511 28.23 -9.45 -4.64
CA MET A 511 27.83 -10.63 -3.86
C MET A 511 28.97 -11.24 -3.06
N SER A 512 30.19 -11.26 -3.59
CA SER A 512 31.36 -11.81 -2.87
C SER A 512 31.68 -11.04 -1.58
N GLN A 513 31.20 -9.80 -1.46
CA GLN A 513 31.47 -8.89 -0.36
C GLN A 513 30.38 -8.92 0.73
N VAL A 514 29.23 -9.57 0.46
CA VAL A 514 28.06 -9.59 1.36
C VAL A 514 27.86 -10.97 1.98
N GLU A 515 27.69 -11.00 3.30
CA GLU A 515 27.44 -12.25 4.04
C GLU A 515 26.13 -12.91 3.58
N GLY A 516 26.15 -14.23 3.44
CA GLY A 516 25.03 -15.00 2.88
C GLY A 516 25.12 -15.22 1.37
N PHE A 517 25.84 -14.37 0.63
CA PHE A 517 26.06 -14.51 -0.82
C PHE A 517 27.52 -14.83 -1.20
N SER A 518 28.45 -14.65 -0.27
CA SER A 518 29.88 -14.73 -0.52
C SER A 518 30.41 -16.10 -0.94
N SER A 519 29.62 -17.17 -0.81
CA SER A 519 30.01 -18.51 -1.29
C SER A 519 29.96 -18.63 -2.81
N GLY A 520 29.17 -17.79 -3.50
CA GLY A 520 28.90 -17.93 -4.93
C GLY A 520 27.97 -19.09 -5.30
N GLU A 521 27.31 -19.68 -4.31
CA GLU A 521 26.32 -20.74 -4.55
C GLU A 521 25.05 -20.17 -5.22
N PRO A 522 24.34 -20.98 -6.02
CA PRO A 522 23.06 -20.60 -6.59
C PRO A 522 22.05 -20.11 -5.55
N VAL A 523 21.37 -19.01 -5.85
CA VAL A 523 20.34 -18.40 -4.99
C VAL A 523 18.98 -18.48 -5.67
N TRP A 524 17.92 -18.43 -4.88
CA TRP A 524 16.56 -18.31 -5.41
C TRP A 524 16.32 -16.91 -5.95
N HIS A 525 15.72 -16.84 -7.13
CA HIS A 525 15.24 -15.64 -7.78
C HIS A 525 13.72 -15.73 -7.90
N MET A 526 13.02 -14.62 -7.66
CA MET A 526 11.57 -14.53 -7.82
C MET A 526 11.19 -13.25 -8.56
N HIS A 527 10.13 -13.30 -9.38
CA HIS A 527 9.64 -12.12 -10.07
C HIS A 527 9.26 -11.03 -9.06
N PRO A 528 9.91 -9.84 -9.07
CA PRO A 528 9.74 -8.84 -8.01
C PRO A 528 8.31 -8.40 -7.75
N VAL A 529 7.53 -8.13 -8.80
CA VAL A 529 6.12 -7.68 -8.66
C VAL A 529 5.19 -8.82 -8.27
N THR A 530 5.10 -9.87 -9.10
CA THR A 530 4.14 -10.97 -8.93
C THR A 530 4.36 -11.77 -7.65
N PHE A 531 5.60 -12.07 -7.28
CA PHE A 531 5.90 -12.84 -6.07
C PHE A 531 5.59 -12.03 -4.81
N LEU A 532 6.04 -10.77 -4.74
CA LEU A 532 5.78 -9.92 -3.57
C LEU A 532 4.29 -9.64 -3.40
N ASP A 533 3.53 -9.45 -4.49
CA ASP A 533 2.08 -9.28 -4.42
C ASP A 533 1.39 -10.50 -3.81
N ALA A 534 1.85 -11.72 -4.14
CA ALA A 534 1.27 -12.95 -3.62
C ALA A 534 1.45 -13.12 -2.10
N ILE A 535 2.56 -12.63 -1.54
CA ILE A 535 2.86 -12.69 -0.10
C ILE A 535 2.45 -11.43 0.68
N LYS A 536 1.86 -10.43 0.02
CA LYS A 536 1.40 -9.20 0.67
C LYS A 536 0.34 -9.51 1.71
N THR A 537 0.35 -8.82 2.85
CA THR A 537 -0.81 -8.87 3.73
C THR A 537 -1.96 -8.18 3.02
N VAL A 538 -2.99 -8.95 2.68
CA VAL A 538 -4.26 -8.38 2.25
C VAL A 538 -4.98 -7.95 3.52
N GLU A 539 -5.05 -6.63 3.76
CA GLU A 539 -5.98 -6.10 4.75
C GLU A 539 -7.38 -6.50 4.27
N SER A 540 -7.98 -7.50 4.90
CA SER A 540 -9.23 -8.14 4.48
C SER A 540 -10.47 -7.27 4.80
N GLY A 541 -10.31 -5.95 4.74
CA GLY A 541 -11.26 -4.96 5.23
C GLY A 541 -11.41 -3.76 4.31
N PHE A 542 -12.64 -3.23 4.18
CA PHE A 542 -12.90 -1.98 3.44
C PHE A 542 -12.40 -0.74 4.20
N ILE A 543 -12.07 -0.88 5.49
CA ILE A 543 -11.47 0.14 6.36
C ILE A 543 -10.04 -0.28 6.66
N THR A 544 -9.05 0.52 6.26
CA THR A 544 -7.63 0.24 6.55
C THR A 544 -7.15 0.92 7.83
N LEU A 545 -6.01 0.49 8.37
CA LEU A 545 -5.41 1.18 9.52
C LEU A 545 -5.09 2.64 9.19
N GLU A 546 -4.59 2.93 7.98
CA GLU A 546 -4.30 4.30 7.55
C GLU A 546 -5.56 5.17 7.54
N MET A 547 -6.73 4.63 7.17
CA MET A 547 -7.99 5.37 7.23
C MET A 547 -8.40 5.72 8.66
N VAL A 548 -8.27 4.76 9.59
CA VAL A 548 -8.58 4.99 11.01
C VAL A 548 -7.60 6.01 11.61
N LEU A 549 -6.31 5.90 11.30
CA LEU A 549 -5.29 6.86 11.72
C LEU A 549 -5.52 8.25 11.13
N ALA A 550 -5.86 8.34 9.84
CA ALA A 550 -6.21 9.60 9.18
C ALA A 550 -7.41 10.26 9.84
N ALA A 551 -8.46 9.48 10.11
CA ALA A 551 -9.63 9.93 10.87
C ALA A 551 -9.28 10.32 12.31
N ASN A 552 -8.26 9.70 12.93
CA ASN A 552 -7.78 10.04 14.26
C ASN A 552 -6.66 11.09 14.28
N LEU A 553 -6.39 11.76 13.15
CA LEU A 553 -5.33 12.77 13.01
C LEU A 553 -3.92 12.25 13.38
N GLY A 554 -3.66 10.96 13.12
CA GLY A 554 -2.38 10.29 13.40
C GLY A 554 -2.13 9.99 14.87
N LYS A 555 -3.16 10.10 15.74
CA LYS A 555 -3.03 9.88 17.18
C LYS A 555 -3.41 8.46 17.58
N ASN A 556 -2.83 8.00 18.69
CA ASN A 556 -3.20 6.76 19.40
C ASN A 556 -3.27 5.51 18.50
N GLU A 557 -2.19 5.22 17.78
CA GLU A 557 -2.10 4.06 16.90
C GLU A 557 -2.43 2.72 17.56
N PRO A 558 -2.03 2.43 18.82
CA PRO A 558 -2.42 1.19 19.49
C PRO A 558 -3.94 1.01 19.57
N GLN A 559 -4.68 2.08 19.92
CA GLN A 559 -6.14 2.05 19.95
C GLN A 559 -6.72 1.84 18.55
N CYS A 560 -6.21 2.53 17.54
CA CYS A 560 -6.67 2.38 16.15
C CYS A 560 -6.48 0.94 15.65
N LYS A 561 -5.35 0.30 16.00
CA LYS A 561 -5.08 -1.11 15.70
C LYS A 561 -6.04 -2.05 16.42
N GLU A 562 -6.35 -1.78 17.68
CA GLU A 562 -7.22 -2.62 18.51
C GLU A 562 -8.67 -2.66 17.97
N VAL A 563 -9.20 -1.53 17.50
CA VAL A 563 -10.60 -1.43 17.04
C VAL A 563 -10.78 -1.87 15.57
N LEU A 564 -9.70 -1.87 14.78
CA LEU A 564 -9.74 -2.11 13.33
C LEU A 564 -10.41 -3.43 12.92
N PRO A 565 -10.15 -4.59 13.57
CA PRO A 565 -10.81 -5.84 13.23
C PRO A 565 -12.34 -5.75 13.37
N TYR A 566 -12.81 -5.09 14.44
CA TYR A 566 -14.24 -4.94 14.72
C TYR A 566 -14.89 -3.90 13.79
N LEU A 567 -14.18 -2.81 13.46
CA LEU A 567 -14.64 -1.85 12.45
C LEU A 567 -14.93 -2.56 11.12
N ASN A 568 -14.04 -3.46 10.68
CA ASN A 568 -14.25 -4.22 9.44
C ASN A 568 -15.34 -5.27 9.57
N LYS A 569 -15.37 -6.03 10.68
CA LYS A 569 -16.43 -7.02 10.96
C LYS A 569 -17.82 -6.39 10.84
N TYR A 570 -18.02 -5.25 11.50
CA TYR A 570 -19.33 -4.62 11.55
C TYR A 570 -19.63 -3.71 10.36
N ALA A 571 -18.62 -3.17 9.67
CA ALA A 571 -18.84 -2.57 8.36
C ALA A 571 -19.49 -3.57 7.39
N ASP A 572 -19.00 -4.82 7.36
CA ASP A 572 -19.61 -5.86 6.52
C ASP A 572 -21.01 -6.28 7.04
N ALA A 573 -21.14 -6.58 8.34
CA ALA A 573 -22.42 -7.00 8.93
C ALA A 573 -23.54 -5.96 8.74
N TYR A 574 -23.22 -4.67 8.78
CA TYR A 574 -24.15 -3.56 8.58
C TYR A 574 -24.24 -3.08 7.12
N GLY A 575 -23.46 -3.64 6.20
CA GLY A 575 -23.50 -3.33 4.77
C GLY A 575 -22.88 -1.99 4.38
N MET A 576 -21.97 -1.46 5.22
CA MET A 576 -21.21 -0.23 4.97
C MET A 576 -20.03 -0.52 4.03
N LYS A 577 -20.26 -0.44 2.73
CA LYS A 577 -19.24 -0.67 1.68
C LYS A 577 -18.93 0.56 0.83
N ASP A 578 -19.75 1.61 0.93
CA ASP A 578 -19.57 2.84 0.17
C ASP A 578 -18.43 3.68 0.74
N LYS A 579 -17.51 4.13 -0.13
CA LYS A 579 -16.33 4.89 0.29
C LYS A 579 -16.68 6.20 1.00
N LYS A 580 -17.68 6.92 0.51
CA LYS A 580 -18.08 8.21 1.10
C LYS A 580 -18.79 8.01 2.44
N GLU A 581 -19.60 6.96 2.55
CA GLU A 581 -20.17 6.54 3.83
C GLU A 581 -19.09 6.17 4.85
N ILE A 582 -18.08 5.39 4.45
CA ILE A 582 -16.95 5.01 5.32
C ILE A 582 -16.21 6.26 5.82
N ALA A 583 -15.89 7.21 4.93
CA ALA A 583 -15.24 8.46 5.31
C ALA A 583 -16.07 9.28 6.30
N HIS A 584 -17.39 9.35 6.07
CA HIS A 584 -18.33 9.98 7.00
C HIS A 584 -18.35 9.28 8.35
N PHE A 585 -18.48 7.96 8.39
CA PHE A 585 -18.53 7.19 9.63
C PHE A 585 -17.25 7.36 10.47
N LEU A 586 -16.08 7.16 9.85
CA LEU A 586 -14.79 7.26 10.52
C LEU A 586 -14.51 8.68 11.02
N SER A 587 -14.82 9.72 10.23
CA SER A 587 -14.58 11.10 10.64
C SER A 587 -15.45 11.53 11.82
N GLN A 588 -16.70 11.07 11.87
CA GLN A 588 -17.60 11.34 12.99
C GLN A 588 -17.10 10.64 14.25
N ILE A 589 -16.77 9.34 14.19
CA ILE A 589 -16.23 8.61 15.36
C ILE A 589 -14.89 9.19 15.83
N GLY A 590 -14.00 9.50 14.90
CA GLY A 590 -12.71 10.12 15.21
C GLY A 590 -12.86 11.44 15.97
N HIS A 591 -13.90 12.23 15.63
CA HIS A 591 -14.23 13.45 16.37
C HIS A 591 -14.85 13.18 17.74
N GLU A 592 -15.85 12.29 17.81
CA GLU A 592 -16.62 12.06 19.04
C GLU A 592 -15.78 11.44 20.16
N SER A 593 -14.87 10.52 19.81
CA SER A 593 -14.18 9.71 20.81
C SER A 593 -12.72 9.41 20.50
N GLY A 594 -12.23 9.76 19.30
CA GLY A 594 -10.89 9.35 18.87
C GLY A 594 -10.73 7.84 18.87
N PHE A 595 -11.81 7.10 18.59
CA PHE A 595 -11.90 5.64 18.63
C PHE A 595 -11.71 5.01 20.02
N VAL A 596 -11.84 5.80 21.09
CA VAL A 596 -11.81 5.29 22.47
C VAL A 596 -13.24 5.00 22.93
N ILE A 597 -13.45 3.82 23.51
CA ILE A 597 -14.74 3.48 24.11
C ILE A 597 -14.84 4.20 25.45
N THR A 598 -15.87 5.03 25.62
CA THR A 598 -16.04 5.85 26.81
C THR A 598 -17.45 5.75 27.36
N GLU A 599 -17.63 6.24 28.58
CA GLU A 599 -18.94 6.49 29.17
C GLU A 599 -19.02 7.93 29.67
N GLU A 600 -20.24 8.48 29.72
CA GLU A 600 -20.44 9.79 30.31
C GLU A 600 -20.21 9.75 31.83
N ASN A 601 -19.38 10.68 32.33
CA ASN A 601 -19.01 10.71 33.75
C ASN A 601 -20.10 11.35 34.64
N LEU A 602 -20.96 12.20 34.08
CA LEU A 602 -22.03 12.96 34.74
C LEU A 602 -21.63 13.65 36.05
N ASN A 603 -20.34 13.93 36.26
CA ASN A 603 -19.82 14.51 37.48
C ASN A 603 -19.73 16.04 37.34
N TYR A 604 -20.82 16.73 37.64
CA TYR A 604 -20.93 18.18 37.50
C TYR A 604 -21.00 18.89 38.86
N SER A 605 -20.37 20.06 38.96
CA SER A 605 -20.63 21.00 40.05
C SER A 605 -22.05 21.57 39.97
N GLY A 606 -22.55 22.18 41.04
CA GLY A 606 -23.89 22.77 41.09
C GLY A 606 -24.17 23.75 39.94
N LYS A 607 -23.24 24.69 39.69
CA LYS A 607 -23.32 25.60 38.53
C LYS A 607 -23.20 24.87 37.19
N GLY A 608 -22.35 23.85 37.12
CA GLY A 608 -22.15 23.03 35.93
C GLY A 608 -23.44 22.34 35.49
N MET A 609 -24.10 21.62 36.39
CA MET A 609 -25.34 20.89 36.07
C MET A 609 -26.50 21.83 35.73
N ARG A 610 -26.61 22.99 36.41
CA ARG A 610 -27.61 24.03 36.10
C ARG A 610 -27.43 24.59 34.69
N ARG A 611 -26.19 24.89 34.32
CA ARG A 611 -25.85 25.37 32.98
C ARG A 611 -26.18 24.35 31.90
N ILE A 612 -25.79 23.09 32.10
CA ILE A 612 -25.88 22.06 31.05
C ILE A 612 -27.31 21.51 30.92
N PHE A 613 -28.00 21.24 32.04
CA PHE A 613 -29.28 20.51 32.04
C PHE A 613 -30.47 21.33 32.58
N GLY A 614 -30.22 22.49 33.17
CA GLY A 614 -31.19 23.17 34.01
C GLY A 614 -32.17 24.09 33.28
N CYS A 615 -31.80 24.67 32.15
CA CYS A 615 -32.60 25.72 31.49
C CYS A 615 -33.49 25.24 30.34
N LYS A 616 -34.67 25.86 30.20
CA LYS A 616 -35.51 25.67 29.00
C LYS A 616 -34.76 26.16 27.77
N LYS A 617 -34.93 25.45 26.64
CA LYS A 617 -34.22 25.71 25.36
C LYS A 617 -32.68 25.63 25.47
N GLY A 618 -32.15 24.94 26.47
CA GLY A 618 -30.75 24.52 26.55
C GLY A 618 -29.78 25.55 27.17
N PRO A 619 -28.47 25.23 27.17
CA PRO A 619 -27.45 25.93 27.95
C PRO A 619 -27.24 27.41 27.61
N LYS A 620 -27.62 27.84 26.40
CA LYS A 620 -27.49 29.24 25.96
C LYS A 620 -28.34 30.20 26.78
N ASN A 621 -29.37 29.72 27.46
CA ASN A 621 -30.26 30.53 28.29
C ASN A 621 -29.86 30.52 29.77
N TYR A 622 -28.70 29.94 30.11
CA TYR A 622 -28.16 30.00 31.47
C TYR A 622 -27.37 31.30 31.65
N ASN A 623 -27.82 32.12 32.58
CA ASN A 623 -27.24 33.38 32.93
C ASN A 623 -26.25 33.20 34.09
N LYS A 624 -24.97 33.36 33.76
CA LYS A 624 -23.87 33.15 34.72
C LYS A 624 -23.85 34.19 35.85
N ALA A 625 -24.41 35.37 35.63
CA ALA A 625 -24.33 36.47 36.59
C ALA A 625 -25.25 36.26 37.79
N ASN A 626 -26.42 35.65 37.58
CA ASN A 626 -27.40 35.36 38.62
C ASN A 626 -27.56 33.85 38.91
N ASP A 627 -26.80 32.98 38.21
CA ASP A 627 -26.91 31.52 38.32
C ASP A 627 -28.35 31.03 38.10
N ASP A 628 -29.02 31.52 37.05
CA ASP A 628 -30.41 31.16 36.72
C ASP A 628 -30.66 31.13 35.21
N CYS A 629 -31.91 30.86 34.80
CA CYS A 629 -32.32 30.71 33.42
C CYS A 629 -33.14 31.90 32.91
N ASP A 630 -32.69 32.56 31.85
CA ASP A 630 -33.37 33.73 31.26
C ASP A 630 -34.77 33.38 30.73
N LEU A 631 -34.98 32.13 30.29
CA LEU A 631 -36.27 31.63 29.78
C LEU A 631 -36.95 30.64 30.73
N GLY A 632 -36.56 30.64 31.99
CA GLY A 632 -37.09 29.76 33.03
C GLY A 632 -36.42 28.40 33.12
N ARG A 633 -36.52 27.80 34.32
CA ARG A 633 -35.91 26.52 34.66
C ARG A 633 -36.70 25.36 34.04
N LEU A 634 -36.00 24.44 33.40
CA LEU A 634 -36.50 23.14 32.94
C LEU A 634 -36.50 22.13 34.09
N ARG A 635 -35.48 22.17 34.94
CA ARG A 635 -35.26 21.20 36.03
C ARG A 635 -35.00 21.91 37.35
N ASN A 636 -36.08 22.30 38.04
CA ASN A 636 -35.99 23.14 39.23
C ASN A 636 -35.22 22.47 40.39
N LYS A 637 -35.21 21.14 40.49
CA LYS A 637 -34.50 20.42 41.56
C LYS A 637 -32.98 20.66 41.52
N LEU A 638 -32.39 21.02 40.37
CA LEU A 638 -30.97 21.36 40.27
C LEU A 638 -30.60 22.65 41.04
N TRP A 639 -31.59 23.50 41.34
CA TRP A 639 -31.42 24.68 42.20
C TRP A 639 -31.81 24.42 43.64
N THR A 640 -32.93 23.72 43.86
CA THR A 640 -33.47 23.54 45.21
C THR A 640 -32.85 22.38 45.98
N GLN A 641 -32.16 21.46 45.31
CA GLN A 641 -31.57 20.25 45.90
C GLN A 641 -30.12 20.04 45.40
N GLU A 642 -29.30 21.09 45.42
CA GLU A 642 -27.94 21.06 44.86
C GLU A 642 -27.09 19.91 45.42
N SER A 643 -27.08 19.72 46.74
CA SER A 643 -26.30 18.68 47.42
C SER A 643 -26.67 17.25 47.01
N THR A 644 -27.86 17.04 46.46
CA THR A 644 -28.30 15.71 46.00
C THR A 644 -27.71 15.35 44.62
N TYR A 645 -27.48 16.34 43.76
CA TYR A 645 -27.12 16.12 42.36
C TYR A 645 -25.69 16.57 42.01
N ALA A 646 -25.16 17.61 42.66
CA ALA A 646 -23.82 18.09 42.41
C ALA A 646 -22.80 17.03 42.86
N HIS A 647 -21.88 16.66 41.97
CA HIS A 647 -20.90 15.59 42.19
C HIS A 647 -21.49 14.21 42.52
N HIS A 648 -22.78 14.00 42.21
CA HIS A 648 -23.49 12.74 42.38
C HIS A 648 -24.04 12.26 41.03
N PRO A 649 -23.20 11.62 40.18
CA PRO A 649 -23.54 11.32 38.80
C PRO A 649 -24.75 10.41 38.65
N GLU A 650 -24.96 9.43 39.55
CA GLU A 650 -26.12 8.55 39.51
C GLU A 650 -27.43 9.32 39.70
N ASN A 651 -27.50 10.12 40.77
CA ASN A 651 -28.66 10.96 41.06
C ASN A 651 -28.92 11.95 39.93
N LEU A 652 -27.86 12.59 39.41
CA LEU A 652 -27.97 13.54 38.32
C LEU A 652 -28.51 12.86 37.06
N ALA A 653 -27.95 11.71 36.67
CA ALA A 653 -28.38 10.93 35.50
C ALA A 653 -29.86 10.53 35.60
N ASN A 654 -30.25 9.96 36.74
CA ASN A 654 -31.61 9.53 37.03
C ASN A 654 -32.61 10.67 36.88
N TYR A 655 -32.24 11.89 37.29
CA TYR A 655 -33.13 13.04 37.13
C TYR A 655 -33.11 13.64 35.71
N VAL A 656 -31.95 13.75 35.07
CA VAL A 656 -31.86 14.41 33.75
C VAL A 656 -32.43 13.55 32.62
N TYR A 657 -32.40 12.24 32.79
CA TYR A 657 -32.87 11.26 31.81
C TYR A 657 -34.17 10.55 32.19
N ALA A 658 -34.81 10.87 33.33
CA ALA A 658 -36.15 10.39 33.68
C ALA A 658 -37.17 10.69 32.58
N ASP A 659 -38.11 9.76 32.38
CA ASP A 659 -39.25 9.86 31.45
C ASP A 659 -38.84 10.16 29.98
N ARG A 660 -37.62 9.78 29.59
CA ARG A 660 -37.04 10.07 28.27
C ARG A 660 -36.40 8.83 27.68
N MET A 661 -36.50 8.68 26.36
CA MET A 661 -35.81 7.62 25.60
C MET A 661 -36.11 6.21 26.15
N GLY A 662 -37.34 6.01 26.62
CA GLY A 662 -37.83 4.75 27.19
C GLY A 662 -37.42 4.51 28.64
N ASN A 663 -36.70 5.43 29.29
CA ASN A 663 -36.43 5.36 30.72
C ASN A 663 -37.71 5.64 31.51
N ASP A 664 -37.88 4.91 32.61
CA ASP A 664 -38.93 5.16 33.59
C ASP A 664 -38.61 6.42 34.44
N ASP A 665 -39.33 6.62 35.54
CA ASP A 665 -39.19 7.79 36.41
C ASP A 665 -37.79 7.89 37.08
N GLU A 666 -37.51 9.00 37.76
CA GLU A 666 -36.23 9.22 38.46
C GLU A 666 -35.91 8.12 39.49
N ALA A 667 -36.94 7.52 40.11
CA ALA A 667 -36.76 6.50 41.14
C ALA A 667 -36.36 5.13 40.58
N SER A 668 -36.62 4.88 39.29
CA SER A 668 -36.28 3.61 38.60
C SER A 668 -34.78 3.32 38.52
N GLY A 669 -33.93 4.36 38.54
CA GLY A 669 -32.49 4.22 38.28
C GLY A 669 -32.12 4.08 36.79
N ASP A 670 -33.11 4.14 35.88
CA ASP A 670 -32.89 3.93 34.45
C ASP A 670 -31.99 5.01 33.84
N GLY A 671 -32.06 6.25 34.34
CA GLY A 671 -31.27 7.35 33.82
C GLY A 671 -29.76 7.11 33.93
N TYR A 672 -29.29 6.60 35.08
CA TYR A 672 -27.88 6.22 35.24
C TYR A 672 -27.57 4.88 34.58
N LYS A 673 -28.48 3.91 34.66
CA LYS A 673 -28.28 2.58 34.09
C LYS A 673 -28.04 2.65 32.58
N TYR A 674 -28.82 3.45 31.86
CA TYR A 674 -28.72 3.64 30.40
C TYR A 674 -28.05 4.96 30.00
N ARG A 675 -27.10 5.43 30.82
CA ARG A 675 -26.22 6.54 30.46
C ARG A 675 -25.45 6.27 29.15
N GLY A 676 -24.99 7.35 28.53
CA GLY A 676 -24.19 7.36 27.31
C GLY A 676 -22.94 6.50 27.42
N ARG A 677 -22.81 5.51 26.52
CA ARG A 677 -21.62 4.64 26.38
C ARG A 677 -21.21 4.45 24.92
N GLY A 678 -19.99 3.96 24.69
CA GLY A 678 -19.47 3.60 23.37
C GLY A 678 -18.77 4.75 22.64
N MET A 679 -18.51 4.57 21.35
CA MET A 679 -17.75 5.54 20.54
C MET A 679 -18.56 6.74 20.04
N ILE A 680 -19.90 6.63 20.03
CA ILE A 680 -20.84 7.66 19.54
C ILE A 680 -22.08 7.77 20.44
N GLN A 681 -21.87 7.59 21.74
CA GLN A 681 -22.81 7.87 22.84
C GLN A 681 -24.21 7.23 22.73
N LEU A 682 -24.28 5.89 22.87
CA LEU A 682 -25.53 5.14 23.04
C LEU A 682 -26.21 5.46 24.38
N THR A 683 -27.40 6.07 24.36
CA THR A 683 -28.09 6.58 25.57
C THR A 683 -29.57 6.20 25.58
N GLY A 684 -30.12 5.92 26.78
CA GLY A 684 -31.54 5.65 27.03
C GLY A 684 -31.96 4.20 26.75
N LYS A 685 -32.91 3.68 27.53
CA LYS A 685 -33.40 2.29 27.47
C LYS A 685 -33.83 1.87 26.06
N ASP A 686 -34.46 2.76 25.30
CA ASP A 686 -34.85 2.50 23.90
C ASP A 686 -33.64 2.34 22.98
N GLY A 687 -32.57 3.09 23.20
CA GLY A 687 -31.32 2.95 22.46
C GLY A 687 -30.68 1.59 22.70
N TYR A 688 -30.55 1.17 23.97
CA TYR A 688 -30.02 -0.16 24.33
C TYR A 688 -30.90 -1.30 23.82
N ARG A 689 -32.23 -1.11 23.80
CA ARG A 689 -33.18 -2.08 23.22
C ARG A 689 -33.04 -2.18 21.71
N TYR A 690 -32.91 -1.06 21.02
CA TYR A 690 -32.65 -1.05 19.58
C TYR A 690 -31.32 -1.76 19.26
N PHE A 691 -30.27 -1.47 20.03
CA PHE A 691 -28.97 -2.12 19.86
C PHE A 691 -29.05 -3.63 20.09
N THR A 692 -29.72 -4.07 21.16
CA THR A 692 -30.00 -5.48 21.44
C THR A 692 -30.67 -6.18 20.26
N ASN A 693 -31.73 -5.58 19.72
CA ASN A 693 -32.44 -6.16 18.58
C ASN A 693 -31.59 -6.22 17.31
N MET A 694 -30.78 -5.18 17.05
CA MET A 694 -29.90 -5.14 15.88
C MET A 694 -28.77 -6.15 15.98
N HIS A 695 -28.10 -6.23 17.13
CA HIS A 695 -27.02 -7.18 17.38
C HIS A 695 -27.51 -8.61 17.20
N ASN A 696 -28.59 -9.00 17.88
CA ASN A 696 -29.12 -10.37 17.82
C ASN A 696 -29.62 -10.74 16.41
N LYS A 697 -30.09 -9.75 15.64
CA LYS A 697 -30.47 -9.95 14.23
C LYS A 697 -29.27 -10.16 13.31
N LYS A 698 -28.14 -9.49 13.58
CA LYS A 698 -26.94 -9.52 12.75
C LYS A 698 -25.98 -10.64 13.15
N ASN A 699 -25.99 -11.05 14.42
CA ASN A 699 -25.10 -12.03 15.01
C ASN A 699 -25.91 -13.07 15.82
N PRO A 700 -26.75 -13.90 15.16
CA PRO A 700 -27.63 -14.82 15.88
C PRO A 700 -26.90 -15.87 16.73
N SER A 701 -25.61 -16.12 16.46
CA SER A 701 -24.76 -17.02 17.25
C SER A 701 -24.23 -16.41 18.55
N ASP A 702 -24.28 -15.09 18.70
CA ASP A 702 -23.88 -14.35 19.89
C ASP A 702 -25.06 -13.47 20.32
N SER A 703 -26.10 -14.05 20.89
CA SER A 703 -27.25 -13.26 21.36
C SER A 703 -26.95 -12.65 22.73
N GLN A 704 -27.11 -11.34 22.82
CA GLN A 704 -26.89 -10.55 24.04
C GLN A 704 -28.13 -9.76 24.44
N ASP A 705 -28.20 -9.35 25.70
CA ASP A 705 -29.21 -8.42 26.22
C ASP A 705 -28.53 -7.19 26.83
N PHE A 706 -28.40 -6.13 26.04
CA PHE A 706 -27.78 -4.88 26.50
C PHE A 706 -28.71 -4.02 27.35
N VAL A 707 -30.00 -4.39 27.48
CA VAL A 707 -30.91 -3.75 28.44
C VAL A 707 -30.69 -4.34 29.83
N ALA A 708 -30.51 -5.65 29.92
CA ALA A 708 -30.11 -6.32 31.15
C ALA A 708 -28.68 -5.94 31.56
N SER A 709 -27.75 -5.94 30.60
CA SER A 709 -26.30 -5.78 30.81
C SER A 709 -25.69 -4.63 30.00
N PRO A 710 -26.04 -3.36 30.27
CA PRO A 710 -25.59 -2.22 29.47
C PRO A 710 -24.07 -1.96 29.53
N ASP A 711 -23.38 -2.40 30.60
CA ASP A 711 -21.94 -2.21 30.76
C ASP A 711 -21.09 -3.05 29.78
N LEU A 712 -21.69 -4.04 29.09
CA LEU A 712 -21.03 -4.78 28.02
C LEU A 712 -20.52 -3.85 26.90
N VAL A 713 -21.17 -2.69 26.70
CA VAL A 713 -20.75 -1.69 25.70
C VAL A 713 -19.39 -1.06 26.03
N ILE A 714 -18.98 -1.06 27.31
CA ILE A 714 -17.67 -0.51 27.73
C ILE A 714 -16.66 -1.59 28.11
N SER A 715 -17.11 -2.76 28.57
CA SER A 715 -16.22 -3.85 28.96
C SER A 715 -15.78 -4.73 27.79
N SER A 716 -16.38 -4.56 26.60
CA SER A 716 -16.02 -5.27 25.36
C SER A 716 -15.71 -4.27 24.26
N VAL A 717 -14.50 -4.36 23.70
CA VAL A 717 -14.09 -3.54 22.55
C VAL A 717 -15.01 -3.77 21.36
N GLU A 718 -15.39 -5.03 21.15
CA GLU A 718 -16.28 -5.45 20.07
C GLU A 718 -17.65 -4.76 20.15
N TYR A 719 -18.31 -4.83 21.30
CA TYR A 719 -19.65 -4.25 21.47
C TYR A 719 -19.64 -2.72 21.50
N GLY A 720 -18.57 -2.11 22.04
CA GLY A 720 -18.38 -0.67 21.96
C GLY A 720 -18.24 -0.15 20.53
N VAL A 721 -17.55 -0.90 19.66
CA VAL A 721 -17.47 -0.61 18.21
C VAL A 721 -18.83 -0.81 17.53
N GLU A 722 -19.48 -1.96 17.76
CA GLU A 722 -20.76 -2.29 17.11
C GLU A 722 -21.86 -1.29 17.43
N SER A 723 -21.91 -0.79 18.67
CA SER A 723 -22.90 0.21 19.08
C SER A 723 -22.88 1.45 18.18
N ALA A 724 -21.71 1.79 17.60
CA ALA A 724 -21.59 2.93 16.69
C ALA A 724 -22.24 2.67 15.34
N PHE A 725 -22.11 1.45 14.81
CA PHE A 725 -22.83 1.03 13.60
C PHE A 725 -24.34 0.99 13.83
N SER A 726 -24.77 0.48 14.99
CA SER A 726 -26.18 0.48 15.38
C SER A 726 -26.76 1.90 15.44
N PHE A 727 -26.03 2.84 16.07
CA PHE A 727 -26.41 4.24 16.09
C PHE A 727 -26.51 4.82 14.67
N TRP A 728 -25.51 4.57 13.82
CA TRP A 728 -25.48 5.04 12.44
C TRP A 728 -26.72 4.63 11.65
N VAL A 729 -27.12 3.36 11.76
CA VAL A 729 -28.35 2.85 11.13
C VAL A 729 -29.59 3.43 11.76
N SER A 730 -29.64 3.61 13.09
CA SER A 730 -30.79 4.22 13.77
C SER A 730 -31.10 5.64 13.28
N LYS A 731 -30.09 6.36 12.77
CA LYS A 731 -30.20 7.70 12.17
C LYS A 731 -30.48 7.67 10.66
N GLY A 732 -30.60 6.49 10.06
CA GLY A 732 -30.77 6.30 8.61
C GLY A 732 -29.56 6.76 7.79
N LEU A 733 -28.37 6.84 8.41
CA LEU A 733 -27.16 7.30 7.73
C LEU A 733 -26.56 6.24 6.80
N ASN A 734 -26.87 4.97 7.02
CA ASN A 734 -26.50 3.87 6.12
C ASN A 734 -27.14 3.93 4.71
N VAL A 735 -28.18 4.75 4.57
CA VAL A 735 -28.81 5.06 3.29
C VAL A 735 -28.44 6.46 2.82
N SER A 736 -28.52 7.44 3.72
CA SER A 736 -28.43 8.85 3.34
C SER A 736 -27.02 9.43 3.23
N ALA A 737 -26.04 8.94 4.01
CA ALA A 737 -24.71 9.57 4.11
C ALA A 737 -23.97 9.66 2.76
N LYS A 738 -24.23 8.70 1.85
CA LYS A 738 -23.65 8.63 0.50
C LYS A 738 -23.89 9.89 -0.33
N ASN A 739 -25.02 10.57 -0.07
CA ASN A 739 -25.45 11.75 -0.83
C ASN A 739 -25.37 13.06 -0.02
N LEU A 740 -24.85 13.03 1.21
CA LEU A 740 -24.82 14.18 2.10
C LEU A 740 -23.43 14.81 2.19
N SER A 741 -23.41 16.11 2.53
CA SER A 741 -22.21 16.83 2.96
C SER A 741 -21.82 16.44 4.39
N VAL A 742 -20.58 16.74 4.80
CA VAL A 742 -20.15 16.58 6.20
C VAL A 742 -20.98 17.46 7.12
N TYR A 743 -21.43 18.62 6.64
CA TYR A 743 -22.29 19.53 7.37
C TYR A 743 -23.63 18.86 7.74
N ASP A 744 -24.30 18.24 6.76
CA ASP A 744 -25.58 17.56 6.97
C ASP A 744 -25.45 16.29 7.83
N VAL A 745 -24.39 15.51 7.63
CA VAL A 745 -24.12 14.32 8.46
C VAL A 745 -23.86 14.74 9.91
N THR A 746 -23.10 15.82 10.13
CA THR A 746 -22.84 16.37 11.47
C THR A 746 -24.13 16.77 12.16
N PHE A 747 -25.05 17.42 11.45
CA PHE A 747 -26.37 17.75 12.00
C PHE A 747 -27.15 16.51 12.45
N LYS A 748 -27.15 15.44 11.65
CA LYS A 748 -27.84 14.19 11.99
C LYS A 748 -27.21 13.45 13.18
N VAL A 749 -25.89 13.49 13.30
CA VAL A 749 -25.15 12.85 14.40
C VAL A 749 -25.28 13.63 15.70
N ASN A 750 -25.01 14.94 15.68
CA ASN A 750 -24.92 15.78 16.88
C ASN A 750 -26.23 16.49 17.24
N GLY A 751 -27.20 16.57 16.33
CA GLY A 751 -28.39 17.44 16.47
C GLY A 751 -28.08 18.93 16.29
N GLY A 752 -26.89 19.25 15.73
CA GLY A 752 -26.32 20.57 15.55
C GLY A 752 -25.00 20.49 14.80
N HIS A 753 -24.26 21.60 14.70
CA HIS A 753 -23.02 21.68 13.90
C HIS A 753 -21.75 21.82 14.77
N ASN A 754 -21.84 21.38 16.02
CA ASN A 754 -20.72 21.45 16.95
C ASN A 754 -19.58 20.55 16.45
N GLY A 755 -18.38 21.12 16.35
CA GLY A 755 -17.20 20.39 15.88
C GLY A 755 -17.16 20.15 14.37
N TYR A 756 -17.99 20.82 13.57
CA TYR A 756 -18.04 20.65 12.11
C TYR A 756 -16.66 20.75 11.43
N ASP A 757 -15.86 21.78 11.76
CA ASP A 757 -14.55 21.96 11.13
C ASP A 757 -13.59 20.80 11.38
N ASP A 758 -13.57 20.25 12.59
CA ASP A 758 -12.73 19.10 12.94
C ASP A 758 -13.20 17.83 12.21
N ARG A 759 -14.52 17.60 12.14
CA ARG A 759 -15.11 16.50 11.38
C ARG A 759 -14.78 16.59 9.89
N ARG A 760 -14.85 17.80 9.30
CA ARG A 760 -14.49 18.05 7.90
C ARG A 760 -13.00 17.79 7.63
N ILE A 761 -12.10 18.21 8.52
CA ILE A 761 -10.66 17.93 8.41
C ILE A 761 -10.41 16.42 8.40
N ARG A 762 -11.03 15.69 9.33
CA ARG A 762 -10.91 14.22 9.41
C ARG A 762 -11.47 13.54 8.17
N PHE A 763 -12.64 13.97 7.69
CA PHE A 763 -13.25 13.47 6.46
C PHE A 763 -12.30 13.66 5.27
N ASN A 764 -11.75 14.86 5.09
CA ASN A 764 -10.88 15.18 3.96
C ASN A 764 -9.58 14.35 3.96
N LYS A 765 -9.02 14.03 5.12
CA LYS A 765 -7.86 13.12 5.23
C LYS A 765 -8.20 11.68 4.83
N VAL A 766 -9.39 11.18 5.20
CA VAL A 766 -9.84 9.84 4.80
C VAL A 766 -10.22 9.80 3.32
N ALA A 767 -10.82 10.88 2.80
CA ALA A 767 -11.22 11.02 1.41
C ALA A 767 -10.03 10.89 0.45
N GLU A 768 -8.87 11.45 0.82
CA GLU A 768 -7.60 11.30 0.07
C GLU A 768 -7.21 9.82 -0.09
N LEU A 769 -7.29 9.03 0.98
CA LEU A 769 -6.94 7.61 0.98
C LEU A 769 -7.93 6.77 0.17
N LEU A 770 -9.19 7.19 0.11
CA LEU A 770 -10.25 6.50 -0.62
C LEU A 770 -10.38 6.94 -2.08
N ASN A 771 -9.64 7.97 -2.49
CA ASN A 771 -9.75 8.65 -3.78
C ASN A 771 -11.19 9.10 -4.08
N ILE A 772 -11.77 9.86 -3.16
CA ILE A 772 -13.08 10.51 -3.30
C ILE A 772 -12.95 12.02 -3.11
N ASN A 773 -13.92 12.79 -3.61
CA ASN A 773 -13.91 14.25 -3.47
C ASN A 773 -13.93 14.67 -1.99
N LYS A 774 -13.08 15.63 -1.67
CA LYS A 774 -13.09 16.37 -0.40
C LYS A 774 -14.37 17.21 -0.30
N ASP A 775 -14.79 17.50 0.92
CA ASP A 775 -15.93 18.38 1.25
C ASP A 775 -15.48 19.79 1.65
#